data_AF-A0A7V2YZJ9-F1
#
_entry.id   AF-A0A7V2YZJ9-F1
#
_cell.length_a   1.000
_cell.length_b   1.000
_cell.length_c   1.000
_cell.angle_alpha   90.00
_cell.angle_beta   90.00
_cell.angle_gamma   90.00
#
_symmetry.space_group_name_H-M   'P 1'
#
loop_
_entity.id
_entity.type
_entity.pdbx_description
1 polymer ?
#
loop_
_entity_poly.entity_id
_entity_poly.type
_entity_poly.pdbx_seq_one_letter_code
_entity_poly.pdbx_strand_id
1 'polypeptide(L)'
;MSVTQRVIRLLTGGMVSSSLIFAFLLFAAPAGWSAASDRGSRGFVPNAYNDVCKAADQGEISLKDSVILRARLLYAPQTIGANEAFAPTAERPAVFEPCATGFTKDLHRVYPELSDVEKAWLSSLDPGVAFLLARKDQQVKGAAGPGPNALPNYNFEKEEEGKLCIVHYTTSGTHSVPNEVYAQLIRKYMDMGIKAMTKKHFRRAYHEGEADFKGKLHVYIVNSPGVYGEWKDITAVDASGKKMAGYILISNAMDDGSDTWQVKAKGTCYHEYFHGIQSAYNAWSKLWFLEATSVWAQCYYGGDWIDLNEVYGAADSVFKVPNDVIWKNTYRKYTTSALAFFLSAKYKGWKFFKSYYENSETEDDAIKILKTTIDANGSTFEEEFKNWLACMYLKKISRIQKYMPDVTLAGTHNAYGVDPTNATVVLTGANYYKMEPGEKPGTFIGILETTASKPEGFLLKNKSQTPIKFNDAGRGAVAKFGQSAKTVGFIVTDCTYAGEDATARAYKYSAIVPYVNITDITAESPIFSGGYSQIDITYDLLGTYPTQPFPVYIKVTEKGPDVADYVSGTYNLNVGEDQIMTFYFNTAYDTVGNYRFTFQFAVPPDDWEMPQVKSKGRCAVQVKEPPESAAPGTAGTDAPEAALLPAPR
;
A
#
# COMPACT_ATOMS: atom_id res chain seq x y z
N MET A 1 -39.29 -9.58 17.64
CA MET A 1 -40.11 -8.45 18.12
C MET A 1 -39.27 -7.63 19.09
N SER A 2 -38.99 -6.37 18.77
CA SER A 2 -37.97 -5.57 19.45
C SER A 2 -38.49 -4.88 20.72
N VAL A 3 -37.56 -4.71 21.65
CA VAL A 3 -37.68 -4.00 22.94
C VAL A 3 -38.24 -2.57 22.78
N THR A 4 -38.19 -2.01 21.57
CA THR A 4 -38.70 -0.67 21.20
C THR A 4 -40.23 -0.54 21.28
N GLN A 5 -41.00 -1.62 21.18
CA GLN A 5 -42.47 -1.55 21.24
C GLN A 5 -43.07 -1.54 22.66
N ARG A 6 -42.26 -1.71 23.72
CA ARG A 6 -42.75 -1.71 25.12
C ARG A 6 -42.68 -0.34 25.81
N VAL A 7 -42.02 0.66 25.23
CA VAL A 7 -41.87 1.99 25.87
C VAL A 7 -42.96 2.97 25.44
N ILE A 8 -43.64 2.76 24.30
CA ILE A 8 -44.65 3.70 23.78
C ILE A 8 -46.06 3.47 24.34
N ARG A 9 -46.29 2.39 25.12
CA ARG A 9 -47.60 2.10 25.74
C ARG A 9 -47.78 2.61 27.18
N LEU A 10 -46.81 3.33 27.74
CA LEU A 10 -46.84 3.80 29.13
C LEU A 10 -47.00 5.33 29.28
N LEU A 11 -47.14 6.10 28.20
CA LEU A 11 -47.18 7.57 28.26
C LEU A 11 -48.35 8.26 27.53
N THR A 12 -49.41 7.53 27.15
CA THR A 12 -50.59 8.14 26.51
C THR A 12 -51.87 7.83 27.28
N GLY A 13 -52.08 8.55 28.37
CA GLY A 13 -53.39 8.73 28.99
C GLY A 13 -53.72 10.22 29.02
N GLY A 14 -54.67 10.67 28.19
CA GLY A 14 -55.23 12.02 28.30
C GLY A 14 -55.65 12.70 26.98
N MET A 15 -56.88 12.39 26.56
CA MET A 15 -57.87 13.22 25.84
C MET A 15 -57.47 14.45 25.00
N VAL A 16 -57.68 14.30 23.68
CA VAL A 16 -58.45 15.13 22.72
C VAL A 16 -58.68 16.63 23.04
N SER A 17 -58.19 17.52 22.17
CA SER A 17 -59.07 18.49 21.44
C SER A 17 -58.38 19.10 20.22
N SER A 18 -59.10 19.07 19.11
CA SER A 18 -58.74 19.48 17.77
C SER A 18 -58.62 20.99 17.56
N SER A 19 -58.00 21.33 16.41
CA SER A 19 -58.13 22.56 15.61
C SER A 19 -56.92 23.50 15.66
N LEU A 20 -56.13 23.54 14.59
CA LEU A 20 -55.97 24.77 13.80
C LEU A 20 -55.26 24.48 12.46
N ILE A 21 -56.00 24.74 11.39
CA ILE A 21 -55.56 24.94 10.02
C ILE A 21 -54.84 26.29 9.97
N PHE A 22 -53.61 26.40 9.42
CA PHE A 22 -53.18 27.65 8.76
C PHE A 22 -52.01 27.46 7.78
N ALA A 23 -52.33 27.74 6.51
CA ALA A 23 -51.57 28.34 5.42
C ALA A 23 -50.10 27.94 5.13
N PHE A 24 -49.96 27.30 3.96
CA PHE A 24 -48.80 27.38 3.06
C PHE A 24 -48.42 28.83 2.75
N LEU A 25 -47.15 29.19 2.92
CA LEU A 25 -46.51 30.32 2.24
C LEU A 25 -45.16 29.87 1.70
N LEU A 26 -45.10 29.75 0.37
CA LEU A 26 -43.89 29.51 -0.40
C LEU A 26 -42.93 30.69 -0.25
N PHE A 27 -41.74 30.45 0.31
CA PHE A 27 -40.54 31.18 -0.05
C PHE A 27 -39.62 30.24 -0.83
N ALA A 28 -39.44 30.55 -2.12
CA ALA A 28 -38.48 29.89 -2.98
C ALA A 28 -37.06 30.31 -2.54
N ALA A 29 -36.36 29.41 -1.83
CA ALA A 29 -34.91 29.45 -1.71
C ALA A 29 -34.29 28.93 -3.03
N PRO A 30 -33.10 29.41 -3.44
CA PRO A 30 -32.48 28.99 -4.69
C PRO A 30 -32.19 27.48 -4.63
N ALA A 31 -32.80 26.74 -5.56
CA ALA A 31 -32.55 25.34 -5.78
C ALA A 31 -31.12 25.16 -6.32
N GLY A 32 -30.22 24.75 -5.44
CA GLY A 32 -28.88 24.30 -5.78
C GLY A 32 -28.32 23.55 -4.59
N TRP A 33 -28.07 22.25 -4.77
CA TRP A 33 -27.45 21.32 -3.80
C TRP A 33 -28.39 20.72 -2.75
N SER A 34 -29.31 19.88 -3.23
CA SER A 34 -30.03 18.91 -2.39
C SER A 34 -30.19 17.61 -3.18
N ALA A 35 -29.12 16.81 -3.27
CA ALA A 35 -29.20 15.42 -3.69
C ALA A 35 -27.96 14.64 -3.22
N ALA A 36 -27.93 14.31 -1.94
CA ALA A 36 -26.98 13.34 -1.40
C ALA A 36 -27.57 12.65 -0.16
N SER A 37 -28.68 11.93 -0.31
CA SER A 37 -29.28 11.13 0.76
C SER A 37 -29.69 9.74 0.28
N ASP A 38 -28.77 9.01 -0.35
CA ASP A 38 -28.89 7.57 -0.46
C ASP A 38 -27.68 6.87 0.20
N ARG A 39 -27.97 5.86 1.02
CA ARG A 39 -27.05 5.18 1.95
C ARG A 39 -26.46 3.88 1.36
N GLY A 40 -26.27 3.83 0.05
CA GLY A 40 -25.40 2.83 -0.57
C GLY A 40 -23.95 3.28 -0.39
N SER A 41 -23.08 2.40 0.13
CA SER A 41 -21.63 2.60 0.31
C SER A 41 -21.07 3.70 -0.58
N ARG A 42 -20.90 4.91 -0.04
CA ARG A 42 -20.32 6.00 -0.82
C ARG A 42 -18.83 5.71 -0.89
N GLY A 43 -18.43 4.96 -1.92
CA GLY A 43 -17.05 4.91 -2.31
C GLY A 43 -16.53 6.36 -2.36
N PHE A 44 -15.33 6.58 -1.83
CA PHE A 44 -14.64 7.86 -1.89
C PHE A 44 -14.94 8.57 -3.21
N VAL A 45 -15.63 9.71 -3.14
CA VAL A 45 -16.03 10.48 -4.31
C VAL A 45 -14.83 11.34 -4.70
N PRO A 46 -14.21 11.10 -5.87
CA PRO A 46 -13.16 11.99 -6.37
C PRO A 46 -13.69 13.42 -6.43
N ASN A 47 -12.88 14.39 -6.04
CA ASN A 47 -13.26 15.80 -6.03
C ASN A 47 -12.09 16.66 -6.47
N ALA A 48 -12.40 17.86 -6.98
CA ALA A 48 -11.39 18.76 -7.54
C ALA A 48 -10.32 19.15 -6.51
N TYR A 49 -10.69 19.28 -5.24
CA TYR A 49 -9.76 19.59 -4.15
C TYR A 49 -8.67 18.53 -3.98
N ASN A 50 -9.04 17.26 -4.04
CA ASN A 50 -8.11 16.13 -3.99
C ASN A 50 -7.22 16.07 -5.24
N ASP A 51 -7.75 16.42 -6.42
CA ASP A 51 -6.96 16.50 -7.65
C ASP A 51 -5.87 17.58 -7.52
N VAL A 52 -6.19 18.76 -6.96
CA VAL A 52 -5.23 19.84 -6.69
C VAL A 52 -4.17 19.42 -5.64
N CYS A 53 -4.58 18.72 -4.59
CA CYS A 53 -3.67 18.14 -3.59
C CYS A 53 -2.68 17.15 -4.24
N LYS A 54 -3.20 16.27 -5.10
CA LYS A 54 -2.41 15.26 -5.82
C LYS A 54 -1.40 15.90 -6.78
N ALA A 55 -1.84 16.86 -7.58
CA ALA A 55 -0.96 17.60 -8.50
C ALA A 55 0.18 18.30 -7.74
N ALA A 56 -0.11 18.92 -6.60
CA ALA A 56 0.92 19.54 -5.75
C ALA A 56 1.90 18.51 -5.17
N ASP A 57 1.40 17.37 -4.66
CA ASP A 57 2.22 16.28 -4.15
C ASP A 57 3.10 15.63 -5.24
N GLN A 58 2.69 15.71 -6.51
CA GLN A 58 3.43 15.23 -7.69
C GLN A 58 4.38 16.28 -8.27
N GLY A 59 4.33 17.53 -7.78
CA GLY A 59 5.15 18.63 -8.28
C GLY A 59 4.67 19.22 -9.60
N GLU A 60 3.44 18.92 -10.01
CA GLU A 60 2.81 19.45 -11.23
C GLU A 60 2.41 20.92 -11.07
N ILE A 61 2.09 21.33 -9.84
CA ILE A 61 1.85 22.71 -9.45
C ILE A 61 2.61 23.04 -8.16
N SER A 62 2.91 24.32 -7.95
CA SER A 62 3.57 24.76 -6.71
C SER A 62 2.65 24.63 -5.49
N LEU A 63 3.22 24.54 -4.29
CA LEU A 63 2.42 24.53 -3.06
C LEU A 63 1.61 25.83 -2.91
N LYS A 64 2.16 26.97 -3.32
CA LYS A 64 1.47 28.27 -3.32
C LYS A 64 0.24 28.24 -4.22
N ASP A 65 0.39 27.81 -5.47
CA ASP A 65 -0.72 27.72 -6.42
C ASP A 65 -1.78 26.73 -5.94
N SER A 66 -1.36 25.62 -5.34
CA SER A 66 -2.25 24.65 -4.70
C SER A 66 -3.06 25.27 -3.56
N VAL A 67 -2.46 26.10 -2.70
CA VAL A 67 -3.18 26.83 -1.64
C VAL A 67 -4.21 27.78 -2.22
N ILE A 68 -3.86 28.56 -3.26
CA ILE A 68 -4.80 29.48 -3.92
C ILE A 68 -5.98 28.72 -4.55
N LEU A 69 -5.71 27.64 -5.30
CA LEU A 69 -6.75 26.82 -5.92
C LEU A 69 -7.63 26.13 -4.88
N ARG A 70 -7.05 25.59 -3.81
CA ARG A 70 -7.82 25.00 -2.71
C ARG A 70 -8.68 26.03 -2.00
N ALA A 71 -8.21 27.26 -1.81
CA ALA A 71 -9.00 28.34 -1.25
C ALA A 71 -10.19 28.70 -2.16
N ARG A 72 -10.00 28.75 -3.49
CA ARG A 72 -11.09 28.91 -4.46
C ARG A 72 -12.10 27.78 -4.31
N LEU A 73 -11.65 26.52 -4.29
CA LEU A 73 -12.54 25.36 -4.19
C LEU A 73 -13.33 25.35 -2.88
N LEU A 74 -12.70 25.71 -1.75
CA LEU A 74 -13.33 25.75 -0.42
C LEU A 74 -14.36 26.88 -0.28
N TYR A 75 -14.01 28.09 -0.71
CA TYR A 75 -14.75 29.30 -0.32
C TYR A 75 -15.42 30.02 -1.49
N ALA A 76 -14.95 29.82 -2.72
CA ALA A 76 -15.46 30.51 -3.90
C ALA A 76 -15.34 29.67 -5.19
N PRO A 77 -15.91 28.43 -5.24
CA PRO A 77 -15.70 27.51 -6.35
C PRO A 77 -16.22 28.06 -7.69
N GLN A 78 -17.22 28.94 -7.66
CA GLN A 78 -17.74 29.66 -8.81
C GLN A 78 -16.72 30.56 -9.51
N THR A 79 -15.59 30.86 -8.85
CA THR A 79 -14.53 31.66 -9.46
C THR A 79 -13.68 30.86 -10.43
N ILE A 80 -13.71 29.52 -10.39
CA ILE A 80 -12.95 28.63 -11.28
C ILE A 80 -13.72 28.46 -12.58
N GLY A 81 -13.16 28.97 -13.68
CA GLY A 81 -13.76 28.84 -15.00
C GLY A 81 -13.95 27.38 -15.40
N ALA A 82 -15.04 27.07 -16.10
CA ALA A 82 -15.38 25.70 -16.50
C ALA A 82 -14.31 25.01 -17.37
N ASN A 83 -13.44 25.79 -18.02
CA ASN A 83 -12.34 25.31 -18.85
C ASN A 83 -10.97 25.34 -18.13
N GLU A 84 -10.91 25.82 -16.88
CA GLU A 84 -9.67 25.80 -16.10
C GLU A 84 -9.33 24.37 -15.66
N ALA A 85 -8.03 24.10 -15.47
CA ALA A 85 -7.61 22.86 -14.83
C ALA A 85 -8.25 22.78 -13.42
N PHE A 86 -8.67 21.57 -13.04
CA PHE A 86 -9.33 21.31 -11.75
C PHE A 86 -10.70 22.00 -11.57
N ALA A 87 -11.35 22.43 -12.64
CA ALA A 87 -12.74 22.91 -12.57
C ALA A 87 -13.68 21.84 -11.98
N PRO A 88 -14.53 22.17 -10.99
CA PRO A 88 -15.53 21.25 -10.48
C PRO A 88 -16.51 20.79 -11.57
N THR A 89 -16.88 19.51 -11.58
CA THR A 89 -17.93 18.94 -12.45
C THR A 89 -19.02 18.27 -11.61
N ALA A 90 -20.11 17.82 -12.25
CA ALA A 90 -21.16 17.09 -11.55
C ALA A 90 -20.64 15.79 -10.91
N GLU A 91 -19.69 15.13 -11.58
CA GLU A 91 -19.04 13.89 -11.13
C GLU A 91 -17.85 14.15 -10.18
N ARG A 92 -17.33 15.39 -10.18
CA ARG A 92 -16.18 15.83 -9.38
C ARG A 92 -16.54 17.14 -8.66
N PRO A 93 -17.25 17.07 -7.52
CA PRO A 93 -17.62 18.26 -6.78
C PRO A 93 -16.39 19.07 -6.36
N ALA A 94 -16.59 20.35 -6.02
CA ALA A 94 -15.49 21.23 -5.67
C ALA A 94 -14.70 20.73 -4.46
N VAL A 95 -15.41 20.39 -3.37
CA VAL A 95 -14.81 19.95 -2.12
C VAL A 95 -15.63 18.84 -1.48
N PHE A 96 -14.91 17.80 -1.05
CA PHE A 96 -15.31 16.94 0.05
C PHE A 96 -14.04 16.66 0.87
N GLU A 97 -13.85 17.44 1.94
CA GLU A 97 -12.67 17.43 2.79
C GLU A 97 -13.11 17.47 4.25
N PRO A 98 -13.30 16.30 4.91
CA PRO A 98 -13.81 16.25 6.28
C PRO A 98 -13.04 17.12 7.28
N CYS A 99 -11.72 17.29 7.07
CA CYS A 99 -10.83 18.09 7.90
C CYS A 99 -10.03 19.11 7.06
N ALA A 100 -10.28 20.40 7.30
CA ALA A 100 -9.58 21.48 6.60
C ALA A 100 -8.25 21.90 7.27
N THR A 101 -7.83 21.25 8.37
CA THR A 101 -6.58 21.59 9.11
C THR A 101 -5.34 21.56 8.21
N GLY A 102 -5.30 20.65 7.23
CA GLY A 102 -4.21 20.59 6.26
C GLY A 102 -4.08 21.86 5.40
N PHE A 103 -5.20 22.48 5.02
CA PHE A 103 -5.20 23.71 4.22
C PHE A 103 -4.57 24.87 4.98
N THR A 104 -4.93 25.08 6.24
CA THR A 104 -4.36 26.19 7.04
C THR A 104 -2.89 26.00 7.37
N LYS A 105 -2.45 24.76 7.60
CA LYS A 105 -1.03 24.45 7.76
C LYS A 105 -0.24 24.74 6.47
N ASP A 106 -0.79 24.43 5.30
CA ASP A 106 -0.14 24.80 4.04
C ASP A 106 -0.17 26.31 3.79
N LEU A 107 -1.26 27.00 4.14
CA LEU A 107 -1.34 28.45 4.08
C LEU A 107 -0.26 29.12 4.95
N HIS A 108 0.02 28.58 6.14
CA HIS A 108 1.16 29.02 6.94
C HIS A 108 2.52 28.82 6.26
N ARG A 109 2.71 27.68 5.58
CA ARG A 109 3.98 27.36 4.90
C ARG A 109 4.25 28.31 3.74
N VAL A 110 3.23 28.62 2.95
CA VAL A 110 3.36 29.49 1.76
C VAL A 110 3.22 30.97 2.09
N TYR A 111 2.90 31.33 3.33
CA TYR A 111 2.70 32.73 3.74
C TYR A 111 3.80 33.68 3.25
N PRO A 112 5.11 33.35 3.38
CA PRO A 112 6.18 34.23 2.92
C PRO A 112 6.21 34.44 1.39
N GLU A 113 5.58 33.54 0.63
CA GLU A 113 5.56 33.55 -0.84
C GLU A 113 4.33 34.29 -1.41
N LEU A 114 3.35 34.62 -0.55
CA LEU A 114 2.13 35.33 -0.96
C LEU A 114 2.42 36.82 -1.15
N SER A 115 2.02 37.35 -2.31
CA SER A 115 1.93 38.78 -2.56
C SER A 115 0.82 39.43 -1.73
N ASP A 116 0.89 40.75 -1.54
CA ASP A 116 -0.15 41.48 -0.81
C ASP A 116 -1.52 41.40 -1.49
N VAL A 117 -1.54 41.29 -2.83
CA VAL A 117 -2.77 41.07 -3.61
C VAL A 117 -3.36 39.69 -3.30
N GLU A 118 -2.55 38.64 -3.29
CA GLU A 118 -2.99 37.28 -2.94
C GLU A 118 -3.47 37.21 -1.48
N LYS A 119 -2.78 37.85 -0.53
CA LYS A 119 -3.21 37.93 0.87
C LYS A 119 -4.54 38.66 1.04
N ALA A 120 -4.72 39.80 0.37
CA ALA A 120 -5.96 40.56 0.40
C ALA A 120 -7.12 39.76 -0.18
N TRP A 121 -6.89 39.07 -1.31
CA TRP A 121 -7.88 38.19 -1.90
C TRP A 121 -8.25 37.02 -0.98
N LEU A 122 -7.27 36.27 -0.45
CA LEU A 122 -7.51 35.18 0.50
C LEU A 122 -8.26 35.66 1.74
N SER A 123 -7.92 36.84 2.27
CA SER A 123 -8.59 37.45 3.42
C SER A 123 -10.06 37.80 3.14
N SER A 124 -10.44 37.98 1.88
CA SER A 124 -11.83 38.28 1.50
C SER A 124 -12.75 37.05 1.50
N LEU A 125 -12.17 35.83 1.52
CA LEU A 125 -12.92 34.59 1.33
C LEU A 125 -13.61 34.08 2.61
N ASP A 126 -12.92 34.17 3.74
CA ASP A 126 -13.40 33.65 5.04
C ASP A 126 -12.81 34.48 6.20
N PRO A 127 -13.61 34.85 7.22
CA PRO A 127 -13.11 35.58 8.39
C PRO A 127 -11.97 34.88 9.13
N GLY A 128 -11.96 33.54 9.16
CA GLY A 128 -10.89 32.76 9.77
C GLY A 128 -9.59 32.81 8.97
N VAL A 129 -9.66 32.78 7.64
CA VAL A 129 -8.50 33.00 6.75
C VAL A 129 -7.96 34.42 6.90
N ALA A 130 -8.83 35.44 6.91
CA ALA A 130 -8.44 36.83 7.14
C ALA A 130 -7.71 37.00 8.46
N PHE A 131 -8.27 36.42 9.52
CA PHE A 131 -7.70 36.44 10.85
C PHE A 131 -6.32 35.77 10.90
N LEU A 132 -6.17 34.61 10.28
CA LEU A 132 -4.90 33.88 10.19
C LEU A 132 -3.80 34.72 9.53
N LEU A 133 -4.13 35.34 8.39
CA LEU A 133 -3.20 36.18 7.64
C LEU A 133 -2.80 37.44 8.44
N ALA A 134 -3.77 38.10 9.08
CA ALA A 134 -3.50 39.24 9.94
C ALA A 134 -2.59 38.88 11.13
N ARG A 135 -2.78 37.71 11.74
CA ARG A 135 -1.89 37.21 12.81
C ARG A 135 -0.48 36.92 12.29
N LYS A 136 -0.36 36.35 11.09
CA LYS A 136 0.95 36.13 10.46
C LYS A 136 1.66 37.44 10.12
N ASP A 137 0.95 38.46 9.66
CA ASP A 137 1.50 39.80 9.46
C ASP A 137 2.06 40.40 10.75
N GLN A 138 1.32 40.26 11.87
CA GLN A 138 1.80 40.70 13.18
C GLN A 138 3.06 39.95 13.61
N GLN A 139 3.11 38.63 13.41
CA GLN A 139 4.29 37.80 13.72
C GLN A 139 5.52 38.22 12.93
N VAL A 140 5.39 38.40 11.61
CA VAL A 140 6.51 38.82 10.74
C VAL A 140 7.02 40.21 11.10
N LYS A 141 6.14 41.12 11.55
CA LYS A 141 6.51 42.47 12.01
C LYS A 141 7.12 42.50 13.42
N GLY A 142 7.30 41.34 14.08
CA GLY A 142 7.78 41.27 15.46
C GLY A 142 6.80 41.82 16.49
N ALA A 143 5.54 42.07 16.10
CA ALA A 143 4.48 42.60 16.96
C ALA A 143 3.72 41.49 17.71
N ALA A 144 4.35 40.33 17.90
CA ALA A 144 3.75 39.10 18.46
C ALA A 144 3.52 39.15 19.99
N GLY A 145 3.10 40.29 20.51
CA GLY A 145 2.47 40.34 21.83
C GLY A 145 1.06 39.75 21.77
N PRO A 146 0.50 39.29 22.90
CA PRO A 146 -0.91 38.94 23.00
C PRO A 146 -1.75 40.20 22.79
N GLY A 147 -2.06 40.52 21.53
CA GLY A 147 -2.96 41.60 21.19
C GLY A 147 -4.37 41.31 21.75
N PRO A 148 -5.06 42.33 22.29
CA PRO A 148 -6.32 42.13 23.01
C PRO A 148 -7.41 41.60 22.06
N ASN A 149 -8.07 40.51 22.47
CA ASN A 149 -9.34 39.97 21.96
C ASN A 149 -9.41 39.34 20.57
N ALA A 150 -8.32 39.10 19.86
CA ALA A 150 -8.47 38.73 18.44
C ALA A 150 -8.69 37.22 18.28
N LEU A 151 -9.93 36.79 18.46
CA LEU A 151 -10.52 35.62 17.83
C LEU A 151 -11.20 36.06 16.52
N PRO A 152 -11.46 35.18 15.55
CA PRO A 152 -12.14 35.57 14.32
C PRO A 152 -13.53 36.15 14.62
N ASN A 153 -13.85 37.33 14.05
CA ASN A 153 -15.16 37.92 14.22
C ASN A 153 -16.17 37.34 13.22
N TYR A 154 -16.86 36.29 13.64
CA TYR A 154 -18.00 35.71 12.91
C TYR A 154 -19.36 36.33 13.30
N ASN A 155 -19.37 37.35 14.18
CA ASN A 155 -20.58 38.00 14.73
C ASN A 155 -21.58 37.03 15.39
N PHE A 156 -21.08 36.10 16.22
CA PHE A 156 -21.95 35.19 16.98
C PHE A 156 -22.61 35.88 18.16
N GLU A 157 -23.92 35.64 18.35
CA GLU A 157 -24.70 36.24 19.43
C GLU A 157 -24.86 35.35 20.67
N LYS A 158 -24.43 34.08 20.61
CA LYS A 158 -24.56 33.12 21.72
C LYS A 158 -23.26 32.37 22.02
N GLU A 159 -23.08 32.06 23.30
CA GLU A 159 -22.03 31.19 23.84
C GLU A 159 -22.66 30.05 24.65
N GLU A 160 -22.16 28.84 24.47
CA GLU A 160 -22.43 27.69 25.32
C GLU A 160 -21.11 27.36 26.06
N GLU A 161 -21.04 27.73 27.33
CA GLU A 161 -19.83 27.61 28.14
C GLU A 161 -19.74 26.24 28.85
N GLY A 162 -18.66 25.52 28.59
CA GLY A 162 -18.33 24.24 29.21
C GLY A 162 -17.29 24.34 30.32
N LYS A 163 -16.82 23.18 30.78
CA LYS A 163 -15.75 23.12 31.78
C LYS A 163 -14.39 23.44 31.19
N LEU A 164 -14.15 23.02 29.95
CA LEU A 164 -12.84 23.04 29.29
C LEU A 164 -12.87 23.81 27.96
N CYS A 165 -14.05 24.07 27.39
CA CYS A 165 -14.23 24.83 26.16
C CYS A 165 -15.41 25.82 26.23
N ILE A 166 -15.46 26.74 25.25
CA ILE A 166 -16.57 27.65 24.99
C ILE A 166 -16.97 27.47 23.53
N VAL A 167 -18.26 27.19 23.28
CA VAL A 167 -18.80 27.07 21.92
C VAL A 167 -19.53 28.35 21.54
N HIS A 168 -19.06 29.01 20.48
CA HIS A 168 -19.63 30.21 19.90
C HIS A 168 -20.53 29.85 18.73
N TYR A 169 -21.76 30.37 18.70
CA TYR A 169 -22.73 30.03 17.67
C TYR A 169 -23.78 31.12 17.45
N THR A 170 -24.51 31.00 16.33
CA THR A 170 -25.69 31.81 16.01
C THR A 170 -26.90 30.93 15.72
N THR A 171 -28.09 31.48 15.89
CA THR A 171 -29.38 30.87 15.52
C THR A 171 -30.02 31.56 14.30
N SER A 172 -29.27 32.44 13.63
CA SER A 172 -29.72 33.15 12.44
C SER A 172 -28.58 33.32 11.41
N GLY A 173 -28.92 33.74 10.19
CA GLY A 173 -27.93 33.95 9.14
C GLY A 173 -27.28 32.65 8.62
N THR A 174 -26.15 32.80 7.94
CA THR A 174 -25.51 31.69 7.22
C THR A 174 -24.86 30.66 8.15
N HIS A 175 -24.39 31.08 9.33
CA HIS A 175 -23.75 30.21 10.33
C HIS A 175 -24.75 29.62 11.34
N SER A 176 -26.06 29.76 11.11
CA SER A 176 -27.09 29.30 12.03
C SER A 176 -26.94 27.82 12.35
N VAL A 177 -26.98 27.48 13.64
CA VAL A 177 -27.08 26.08 14.07
C VAL A 177 -28.49 25.54 13.84
N PRO A 178 -28.66 24.22 13.61
CA PRO A 178 -29.98 23.62 13.44
C PRO A 178 -30.91 23.85 14.65
N ASN A 179 -30.33 23.87 15.85
CA ASN A 179 -30.99 24.14 17.12
C ASN A 179 -29.93 24.30 18.24
N GLU A 180 -30.33 24.78 19.41
CA GLU A 180 -29.40 24.95 20.55
C GLU A 180 -28.89 23.62 21.11
N VAL A 181 -29.66 22.53 20.97
CA VAL A 181 -29.24 21.18 21.39
C VAL A 181 -27.98 20.74 20.62
N TYR A 182 -27.86 21.12 19.36
CA TYR A 182 -26.64 20.91 18.56
C TYR A 182 -25.41 21.54 19.24
N ALA A 183 -25.47 22.84 19.56
CA ALA A 183 -24.37 23.56 20.22
C ALA A 183 -24.03 22.94 21.59
N GLN A 184 -25.04 22.59 22.38
CA GLN A 184 -24.88 21.89 23.66
C GLN A 184 -24.19 20.53 23.51
N LEU A 185 -24.48 19.78 22.45
CA LEU A 185 -23.84 18.50 22.18
C LEU A 185 -22.39 18.67 21.73
N ILE A 186 -22.09 19.63 20.85
CA ILE A 186 -20.71 19.95 20.45
C ILE A 186 -19.87 20.31 21.69
N ARG A 187 -20.37 21.21 22.55
CA ARG A 187 -19.70 21.58 23.81
C ARG A 187 -19.48 20.38 24.72
N LYS A 188 -20.44 19.45 24.78
CA LYS A 188 -20.33 18.21 25.57
C LYS A 188 -19.24 17.29 25.03
N TYR A 189 -19.22 17.07 23.73
CA TYR A 189 -18.24 16.22 23.08
C TYR A 189 -16.83 16.80 23.18
N MET A 190 -16.69 18.12 23.12
CA MET A 190 -15.44 18.82 23.40
C MET A 190 -14.93 18.60 24.82
N ASP A 191 -15.73 18.91 25.84
CA ASP A 191 -15.34 18.67 27.23
C ASP A 191 -14.95 17.20 27.47
N MET A 192 -15.68 16.25 26.86
CA MET A 192 -15.37 14.83 26.94
C MET A 192 -14.06 14.46 26.24
N GLY A 193 -13.82 14.98 25.03
CA GLY A 193 -12.61 14.74 24.25
C GLY A 193 -11.37 15.28 24.94
N ILE A 194 -11.40 16.54 25.37
CA ILE A 194 -10.32 17.19 26.11
C ILE A 194 -9.98 16.36 27.35
N LYS A 195 -10.99 16.01 28.15
CA LYS A 195 -10.79 15.20 29.36
C LYS A 195 -10.23 13.81 29.07
N ALA A 196 -10.73 13.12 28.05
CA ALA A 196 -10.31 11.75 27.73
C ALA A 196 -8.84 11.69 27.31
N MET A 197 -8.37 12.67 26.53
CA MET A 197 -7.02 12.66 25.97
C MET A 197 -5.97 13.28 26.93
N THR A 198 -6.33 14.30 27.71
CA THR A 198 -5.35 15.03 28.55
C THR A 198 -5.22 14.49 29.97
N LYS A 199 -6.22 13.79 30.51
CA LYS A 199 -6.21 13.37 31.92
C LYS A 199 -4.98 12.54 32.28
N LYS A 200 -4.39 11.79 31.34
CA LYS A 200 -3.17 10.98 31.56
C LYS A 200 -2.28 10.77 30.32
N HIS A 201 -2.75 11.08 29.11
CA HIS A 201 -2.13 10.53 27.90
C HIS A 201 -1.29 11.57 27.15
N PHE A 202 -1.84 12.74 26.86
CA PHE A 202 -1.18 13.74 26.02
C PHE A 202 -1.08 15.10 26.70
N ARG A 203 -0.16 15.94 26.22
CA ARG A 203 -0.15 17.38 26.51
C ARG A 203 -1.49 17.99 26.08
N ARG A 204 -2.03 18.91 26.88
CA ARG A 204 -3.22 19.68 26.51
C ARG A 204 -2.88 20.60 25.35
N ALA A 205 -3.77 20.67 24.35
CA ALA A 205 -3.67 21.66 23.29
C ALA A 205 -3.52 23.07 23.88
N TYR A 206 -2.57 23.85 23.36
CA TYR A 206 -2.53 25.27 23.66
C TYR A 206 -3.72 25.93 22.97
N HIS A 207 -4.46 26.74 23.71
CA HIS A 207 -5.60 27.48 23.18
C HIS A 207 -5.39 28.95 23.46
N GLU A 208 -5.96 29.78 22.59
CA GLU A 208 -6.05 31.21 22.86
C GLU A 208 -6.96 31.40 24.08
N GLY A 209 -6.36 31.63 25.24
CA GLY A 209 -7.07 31.79 26.52
C GLY A 209 -6.30 32.59 27.55
N GLU A 210 -5.12 33.11 27.19
CA GLU A 210 -4.46 34.19 27.95
C GLU A 210 -4.97 35.57 27.52
N ALA A 211 -5.76 35.68 26.44
CA ALA A 211 -6.26 36.94 25.90
C ALA A 211 -7.65 37.35 26.46
N ASP A 212 -8.50 36.41 26.89
CA ASP A 212 -9.82 36.67 27.49
C ASP A 212 -9.91 36.28 28.98
N PHE A 213 -8.79 35.80 29.55
CA PHE A 213 -8.66 35.30 30.93
C PHE A 213 -9.57 34.12 31.32
N LYS A 214 -10.26 33.46 30.37
CA LYS A 214 -11.13 32.31 30.70
C LYS A 214 -10.40 30.98 30.75
N GLY A 215 -9.22 30.86 30.12
CA GLY A 215 -8.41 29.65 30.18
C GLY A 215 -9.06 28.40 29.56
N LYS A 216 -9.94 28.60 28.55
CA LYS A 216 -10.71 27.54 27.87
C LYS A 216 -10.44 27.52 26.36
N LEU A 217 -10.68 26.37 25.74
CA LEU A 217 -10.59 26.23 24.28
C LEU A 217 -11.81 26.89 23.61
N HIS A 218 -11.58 27.74 22.61
CA HIS A 218 -12.64 28.32 21.79
C HIS A 218 -12.99 27.40 20.62
N VAL A 219 -14.29 27.21 20.43
CA VAL A 219 -14.87 26.40 19.36
C VAL A 219 -15.95 27.21 18.68
N TYR A 220 -15.93 27.34 17.37
CA TYR A 220 -16.90 28.10 16.59
C TYR A 220 -17.74 27.16 15.73
N ILE A 221 -19.05 27.30 15.78
CA ILE A 221 -19.93 26.59 14.85
C ILE A 221 -20.21 27.50 13.64
N VAL A 222 -19.64 27.14 12.49
CA VAL A 222 -19.67 27.95 11.27
C VAL A 222 -20.30 27.15 10.12
N ASN A 223 -20.72 27.85 9.07
CA ASN A 223 -21.06 27.20 7.81
C ASN A 223 -19.79 26.95 7.02
N SER A 224 -19.43 25.67 6.88
CA SER A 224 -18.27 25.24 6.11
C SER A 224 -18.69 24.12 5.15
N PRO A 225 -19.20 24.46 3.97
CA PRO A 225 -19.68 23.46 3.01
C PRO A 225 -18.58 22.48 2.62
N GLY A 226 -18.85 21.18 2.76
CA GLY A 226 -17.90 20.12 2.41
C GLY A 226 -16.79 19.85 3.44
N VAL A 227 -16.80 20.54 4.59
CA VAL A 227 -15.87 20.36 5.71
C VAL A 227 -16.65 20.07 6.99
N TYR A 228 -16.17 19.17 7.85
CA TYR A 228 -16.80 18.88 9.15
C TYR A 228 -16.14 19.64 10.29
N GLY A 229 -14.81 19.70 10.28
CA GLY A 229 -14.04 20.38 11.31
C GLY A 229 -12.73 20.96 10.80
N GLU A 230 -12.17 21.85 11.60
CA GLU A 230 -10.85 22.43 11.36
C GLU A 230 -10.21 22.89 12.67
N TRP A 231 -8.96 22.51 12.90
CA TRP A 231 -8.07 23.16 13.87
C TRP A 231 -7.29 24.28 13.17
N LYS A 232 -7.33 25.50 13.75
CA LYS A 232 -6.55 26.64 13.26
C LYS A 232 -5.41 26.95 14.21
N ASP A 233 -4.17 26.79 13.74
CA ASP A 233 -2.98 27.30 14.41
C ASP A 233 -2.90 28.81 14.23
N ILE A 234 -2.68 29.58 15.29
CA ILE A 234 -2.73 31.05 15.22
C ILE A 234 -1.47 31.71 15.78
N THR A 235 -0.98 31.22 16.91
CA THR A 235 0.06 31.90 17.70
C THR A 235 1.12 30.92 18.15
N ALA A 236 2.37 31.24 17.86
CA ALA A 236 3.51 30.50 18.39
C ALA A 236 3.57 30.65 19.92
N VAL A 237 3.74 29.53 20.62
CA VAL A 237 3.81 29.46 22.10
C VAL A 237 5.26 29.50 22.59
N ASP A 238 6.22 29.24 21.71
CA ASP A 238 7.64 29.32 22.00
C ASP A 238 8.43 30.02 20.89
N ALA A 239 9.68 30.35 21.17
CA ALA A 239 10.58 31.02 20.23
C ALA A 239 10.91 30.16 18.99
N SER A 240 10.72 28.84 19.06
CA SER A 240 10.95 27.96 17.92
C SER A 240 9.85 28.06 16.88
N GLY A 241 8.67 28.55 17.28
CA GLY A 241 7.47 28.56 16.44
C GLY A 241 6.91 27.17 16.16
N LYS A 242 7.47 26.08 16.72
CA LYS A 242 6.98 24.71 16.51
C LYS A 242 5.73 24.42 17.32
N LYS A 243 5.56 25.06 18.48
CA LYS A 243 4.36 24.88 19.32
C LYS A 243 3.37 26.00 19.02
N MET A 244 2.15 25.64 18.66
CA MET A 244 1.12 26.60 18.28
C MET A 244 -0.09 26.48 19.19
N ALA A 245 -0.64 27.64 19.59
CA ALA A 245 -1.97 27.77 20.13
C ALA A 245 -2.98 27.92 18.99
N GLY A 246 -4.23 27.54 19.24
CA GLY A 246 -5.28 27.56 18.24
C GLY A 246 -6.70 27.53 18.80
N TYR A 247 -7.64 27.42 17.87
CA TYR A 247 -9.07 27.22 18.11
C TYR A 247 -9.65 26.21 17.11
N ILE A 248 -10.89 25.77 17.35
CA ILE A 248 -11.58 24.81 16.48
C ILE A 248 -12.75 25.48 15.74
N LEU A 249 -12.91 25.17 14.47
CA LEU A 249 -14.17 25.35 13.73
C LEU A 249 -14.88 24.00 13.60
N ILE A 250 -16.20 24.02 13.77
CA ILE A 250 -17.08 22.88 13.57
C ILE A 250 -18.20 23.30 12.61
N SER A 251 -18.50 22.47 11.62
CA SER A 251 -19.56 22.76 10.66
C SER A 251 -20.94 22.76 11.31
N ASN A 252 -21.82 23.68 10.95
CA ASN A 252 -23.23 23.70 11.36
C ASN A 252 -24.09 22.67 10.59
N ALA A 253 -23.53 22.05 9.55
CA ALA A 253 -24.24 21.13 8.65
C ALA A 253 -23.99 19.64 8.97
N MET A 254 -23.37 19.30 10.11
CA MET A 254 -23.18 17.89 10.46
C MET A 254 -24.48 17.19 10.87
N ASP A 255 -25.45 17.92 11.42
CA ASP A 255 -26.82 17.40 11.63
C ASP A 255 -27.55 17.35 10.29
N ASP A 256 -27.37 16.23 9.61
CA ASP A 256 -28.02 15.88 8.35
C ASP A 256 -29.39 15.20 8.57
N GLY A 257 -29.93 15.22 9.80
CA GLY A 257 -31.15 14.52 10.18
C GLY A 257 -31.00 13.00 10.26
N SER A 258 -29.81 12.43 10.11
CA SER A 258 -29.57 11.00 10.21
C SER A 258 -29.39 10.52 11.66
N ASP A 259 -29.68 9.25 11.93
CA ASP A 259 -29.47 8.67 13.27
C ASP A 259 -27.99 8.61 13.70
N THR A 260 -27.04 8.91 12.80
CA THR A 260 -25.59 8.81 13.05
C THR A 260 -24.90 10.16 13.18
N TRP A 261 -25.59 11.29 12.97
CA TRP A 261 -24.95 12.62 13.00
C TRP A 261 -24.26 12.89 14.34
N GLN A 262 -24.84 12.44 15.46
CA GLN A 262 -24.25 12.63 16.80
C GLN A 262 -22.93 11.88 16.96
N VAL A 263 -22.82 10.69 16.34
CA VAL A 263 -21.58 9.89 16.33
C VAL A 263 -20.53 10.60 15.49
N LYS A 264 -20.88 11.09 14.30
CA LYS A 264 -19.99 11.88 13.43
C LYS A 264 -19.51 13.15 14.15
N ALA A 265 -20.44 13.93 14.72
CA ALA A 265 -20.12 15.15 15.44
C ALA A 265 -19.19 14.91 16.63
N LYS A 266 -19.42 13.83 17.37
CA LYS A 266 -18.50 13.38 18.43
C LYS A 266 -17.15 12.96 17.86
N GLY A 267 -17.12 12.22 16.75
CA GLY A 267 -15.90 11.83 16.06
C GLY A 267 -15.05 13.04 15.63
N THR A 268 -15.66 13.95 14.87
CA THR A 268 -15.05 15.22 14.42
C THR A 268 -14.52 16.02 15.59
N CYS A 269 -15.28 16.13 16.68
CA CYS A 269 -14.83 16.79 17.89
C CYS A 269 -13.49 16.24 18.41
N TYR A 270 -13.37 14.91 18.46
CA TYR A 270 -12.15 14.27 18.95
C TYR A 270 -11.01 14.37 17.92
N HIS A 271 -11.32 14.31 16.62
CA HIS A 271 -10.38 14.53 15.51
C HIS A 271 -9.71 15.91 15.62
N GLU A 272 -10.52 16.97 15.65
CA GLU A 272 -10.01 18.35 15.63
C GLU A 272 -9.28 18.70 16.94
N TYR A 273 -9.74 18.19 18.08
CA TYR A 273 -9.00 18.41 19.33
C TYR A 273 -7.63 17.71 19.31
N PHE A 274 -7.53 16.55 18.63
CA PHE A 274 -6.25 15.87 18.51
C PHE A 274 -5.25 16.64 17.64
N HIS A 275 -5.71 17.41 16.65
CA HIS A 275 -4.85 18.38 15.96
C HIS A 275 -4.28 19.43 16.90
N GLY A 276 -5.06 19.93 17.86
CA GLY A 276 -4.54 20.82 18.88
C GLY A 276 -3.49 20.18 19.78
N ILE A 277 -3.64 18.89 20.12
CA ILE A 277 -2.61 18.13 20.84
C ILE A 277 -1.34 18.06 19.98
N GLN A 278 -1.46 17.70 18.70
CA GLN A 278 -0.34 17.61 17.77
C GLN A 278 0.42 18.94 17.68
N SER A 279 -0.31 20.05 17.50
CA SER A 279 0.26 21.40 17.46
C SER A 279 0.90 21.84 18.78
N ALA A 280 0.51 21.26 19.91
CA ALA A 280 1.16 21.51 21.20
C ALA A 280 2.52 20.79 21.34
N TYR A 281 2.79 19.76 20.54
CA TYR A 281 4.12 19.13 20.45
C TYR A 281 4.92 19.72 19.29
N ASN A 282 4.39 19.64 18.07
CA ASN A 282 4.98 20.16 16.85
C ASN A 282 3.92 20.37 15.76
N ALA A 283 3.52 21.63 15.56
CA ALA A 283 2.55 22.07 14.57
C ALA A 283 2.99 21.84 13.11
N TRP A 284 4.28 21.63 12.87
CA TRP A 284 4.84 21.48 11.51
C TRP A 284 5.09 20.04 11.09
N SER A 285 4.62 19.07 11.88
CA SER A 285 4.58 17.65 11.52
C SER A 285 3.94 17.45 10.13
N LYS A 286 4.42 16.44 9.39
CA LYS A 286 3.93 16.12 8.03
C LYS A 286 2.45 15.73 8.05
N LEU A 287 1.68 16.28 7.11
CA LEU A 287 0.21 16.19 7.09
C LEU A 287 -0.30 14.75 6.98
N TRP A 288 0.40 13.91 6.21
CA TRP A 288 -0.04 12.53 5.95
C TRP A 288 -0.20 11.69 7.22
N PHE A 289 0.66 11.90 8.22
CA PHE A 289 0.59 11.16 9.49
C PHE A 289 -0.14 11.93 10.57
N LEU A 290 -0.15 13.26 10.46
CA LEU A 290 -0.93 14.16 11.30
C LEU A 290 -2.44 13.83 11.17
N GLU A 291 -2.98 13.74 9.94
CA GLU A 291 -4.38 13.30 9.78
C GLU A 291 -4.58 11.84 10.17
N ALA A 292 -3.66 10.94 9.80
CA ALA A 292 -3.77 9.51 10.12
C ALA A 292 -4.02 9.27 11.62
N THR A 293 -3.31 10.04 12.45
CA THR A 293 -3.38 9.94 13.91
C THR A 293 -4.58 10.70 14.50
N SER A 294 -5.09 11.75 13.83
CA SER A 294 -6.38 12.37 14.20
C SER A 294 -7.57 11.47 13.90
N VAL A 295 -7.56 10.77 12.75
CA VAL A 295 -8.54 9.72 12.44
C VAL A 295 -8.47 8.57 13.46
N TRP A 296 -7.25 8.21 13.88
CA TRP A 296 -7.08 7.27 14.99
C TRP A 296 -7.75 7.77 16.27
N ALA A 297 -7.55 9.04 16.65
CA ALA A 297 -8.15 9.60 17.86
C ALA A 297 -9.69 9.67 17.77
N GLN A 298 -10.23 10.04 16.61
CA GLN A 298 -11.66 10.00 16.28
C GLN A 298 -12.26 8.62 16.55
N CYS A 299 -11.62 7.56 16.04
CA CYS A 299 -12.10 6.19 16.24
C CYS A 299 -11.87 5.71 17.68
N TYR A 300 -10.64 5.85 18.20
CA TYR A 300 -10.19 5.29 19.48
C TYR A 300 -10.91 5.91 20.67
N TYR A 301 -11.12 7.23 20.66
CA TYR A 301 -11.73 7.96 21.76
C TYR A 301 -13.17 8.42 21.45
N GLY A 302 -13.43 8.85 20.21
CA GLY A 302 -14.76 9.28 19.78
C GLY A 302 -15.73 8.11 19.62
N GLY A 303 -15.22 6.92 19.29
CA GLY A 303 -16.04 5.74 18.98
C GLY A 303 -16.74 5.84 17.63
N ASP A 304 -16.32 6.78 16.79
CA ASP A 304 -16.76 6.91 15.42
C ASP A 304 -15.92 5.98 14.56
N TRP A 305 -16.31 4.71 14.52
CA TRP A 305 -15.68 3.71 13.67
C TRP A 305 -16.13 3.98 12.23
N ILE A 306 -15.46 4.94 11.58
CA ILE A 306 -15.57 5.18 10.15
C ILE A 306 -15.50 3.83 9.45
N ASP A 307 -16.34 3.60 8.44
CA ASP A 307 -16.12 2.47 7.56
C ASP A 307 -14.82 2.72 6.81
N LEU A 308 -13.73 2.15 7.33
CA LEU A 308 -12.42 2.26 6.72
C LEU A 308 -12.46 1.79 5.26
N ASN A 309 -13.45 0.99 4.84
CA ASN A 309 -13.65 0.65 3.42
C ASN A 309 -13.84 1.88 2.52
N GLU A 310 -14.42 2.98 3.00
CA GLU A 310 -14.55 4.21 2.20
C GLU A 310 -13.18 4.83 1.94
N VAL A 311 -12.37 4.95 2.99
CA VAL A 311 -10.99 5.43 2.92
C VAL A 311 -10.11 4.50 2.08
N TYR A 312 -10.31 3.19 2.20
CA TYR A 312 -9.54 2.15 1.49
C TYR A 312 -10.01 1.93 0.05
N GLY A 313 -11.24 2.36 -0.25
CA GLY A 313 -11.85 2.28 -1.57
C GLY A 313 -11.39 3.37 -2.52
N ALA A 314 -10.80 4.46 -2.01
CA ALA A 314 -10.30 5.57 -2.79
C ALA A 314 -9.30 5.11 -3.86
N ALA A 315 -9.46 5.60 -5.09
CA ALA A 315 -8.65 5.21 -6.25
C ALA A 315 -7.15 5.42 -6.03
N ASP A 316 -6.79 6.44 -5.26
CA ASP A 316 -5.41 6.80 -4.92
C ASP A 316 -5.00 6.40 -3.50
N SER A 317 -5.80 5.53 -2.86
CA SER A 317 -5.43 4.98 -1.56
C SER A 317 -4.14 4.16 -1.64
N VAL A 318 -3.44 4.04 -0.52
CA VAL A 318 -2.32 3.10 -0.36
C VAL A 318 -2.68 1.65 -0.74
N PHE A 319 -3.97 1.30 -0.81
CA PHE A 319 -4.45 -0.03 -1.24
C PHE A 319 -4.51 -0.19 -2.75
N LYS A 320 -4.85 0.88 -3.46
CA LYS A 320 -5.06 0.86 -4.92
C LYS A 320 -3.78 1.19 -5.67
N VAL A 321 -2.91 1.98 -5.06
CA VAL A 321 -1.63 2.40 -5.63
C VAL A 321 -0.52 2.20 -4.58
N PRO A 322 -0.15 0.95 -4.28
CA PRO A 322 0.77 0.61 -3.19
C PRO A 322 2.24 0.98 -3.46
N ASN A 323 2.62 1.23 -4.72
CA ASN A 323 4.00 1.55 -5.11
C ASN A 323 4.37 3.03 -4.95
N ASP A 324 3.38 3.88 -4.72
CA ASP A 324 3.60 5.29 -4.40
C ASP A 324 3.98 5.46 -2.93
N VAL A 325 4.84 6.44 -2.66
CA VAL A 325 5.31 6.73 -1.32
C VAL A 325 4.17 7.14 -0.37
N ILE A 326 4.13 6.55 0.82
CA ILE A 326 3.08 6.80 1.82
C ILE A 326 3.14 8.22 2.40
N TRP A 327 4.30 8.87 2.31
CA TRP A 327 4.57 10.19 2.88
C TRP A 327 4.25 11.36 1.91
N LYS A 328 3.46 11.12 0.86
CA LYS A 328 2.83 12.21 0.08
C LYS A 328 1.82 12.94 0.98
N ASN A 329 1.92 14.26 1.04
CA ASN A 329 1.53 15.03 2.20
C ASN A 329 0.00 15.18 2.31
N THR A 330 -0.72 15.24 1.20
CA THR A 330 -2.13 15.71 1.20
C THR A 330 -3.14 14.69 0.72
N TYR A 331 -2.96 13.99 -0.41
CA TYR A 331 -4.07 13.15 -0.92
C TYR A 331 -4.16 11.74 -0.27
N ARG A 332 -3.09 11.25 0.38
CA ARG A 332 -3.08 9.92 1.05
C ARG A 332 -3.38 9.94 2.54
N LYS A 333 -3.53 11.14 3.13
CA LYS A 333 -3.54 11.41 4.57
C LYS A 333 -4.60 10.63 5.37
N TYR A 334 -5.74 10.29 4.75
CA TYR A 334 -6.75 9.44 5.39
C TYR A 334 -6.39 7.95 5.31
N THR A 335 -5.78 7.51 4.21
CA THR A 335 -5.51 6.09 3.96
C THR A 335 -4.36 5.55 4.81
N THR A 336 -3.50 6.44 5.29
CA THR A 336 -2.43 6.18 6.24
C THR A 336 -2.94 6.00 7.68
N SER A 337 -4.21 6.31 7.98
CA SER A 337 -4.83 6.00 9.29
C SER A 337 -4.76 4.50 9.62
N ALA A 338 -4.75 3.62 8.61
CA ALA A 338 -4.54 2.19 8.79
C ALA A 338 -3.23 1.85 9.49
N LEU A 339 -2.15 2.60 9.16
CA LEU A 339 -0.85 2.45 9.80
C LEU A 339 -0.93 2.91 11.26
N ALA A 340 -1.61 4.03 11.52
CA ALA A 340 -1.84 4.50 12.88
C ALA A 340 -2.61 3.47 13.72
N PHE A 341 -3.67 2.85 13.18
CA PHE A 341 -4.38 1.76 13.87
C PHE A 341 -3.49 0.55 14.14
N PHE A 342 -2.69 0.15 13.17
CA PHE A 342 -1.75 -0.97 13.30
C PHE A 342 -0.73 -0.71 14.42
N LEU A 343 -0.06 0.44 14.41
CA LEU A 343 0.94 0.82 15.41
C LEU A 343 0.30 0.96 16.80
N SER A 344 -0.88 1.57 16.88
CA SER A 344 -1.67 1.64 18.10
C SER A 344 -2.00 0.26 18.66
N ALA A 345 -2.47 -0.67 17.82
CA ALA A 345 -2.82 -2.02 18.25
C ALA A 345 -1.59 -2.77 18.79
N LYS A 346 -0.45 -2.65 18.10
CA LYS A 346 0.80 -3.33 18.47
C LYS A 346 1.43 -2.75 19.73
N TYR A 347 1.57 -1.43 19.80
CA TYR A 347 2.39 -0.74 20.79
C TYR A 347 1.58 -0.08 21.91
N LYS A 348 0.51 -0.73 22.35
CA LYS A 348 -0.28 -0.36 23.55
C LYS A 348 -0.99 1.00 23.43
N GLY A 349 -1.55 1.29 22.25
CA GLY A 349 -2.47 2.39 22.00
C GLY A 349 -1.83 3.76 22.10
N TRP A 350 -2.42 4.63 22.92
CA TRP A 350 -2.00 6.02 23.09
C TRP A 350 -0.55 6.19 23.56
N LYS A 351 0.05 5.18 24.22
CA LYS A 351 1.43 5.26 24.71
C LYS A 351 2.42 5.44 23.56
N PHE A 352 2.23 4.68 22.48
CA PHE A 352 3.06 4.80 21.28
C PHE A 352 2.98 6.21 20.70
N PHE A 353 1.76 6.73 20.52
CA PHE A 353 1.60 8.08 19.96
C PHE A 353 2.09 9.18 20.88
N LYS A 354 1.99 9.01 22.20
CA LYS A 354 2.59 9.95 23.13
C LYS A 354 4.10 10.04 22.88
N SER A 355 4.80 8.91 22.81
CA SER A 355 6.24 8.86 22.53
C SER A 355 6.58 9.39 21.14
N TYR A 356 5.76 9.08 20.13
CA TYR A 356 5.90 9.67 18.79
C TYR A 356 5.89 11.22 18.86
N TYR A 357 4.93 11.81 19.57
CA TYR A 357 4.86 13.26 19.64
C TYR A 357 5.91 13.89 20.55
N GLU A 358 6.33 13.22 21.62
CA GLU A 358 7.49 13.65 22.41
C GLU A 358 8.76 13.69 21.55
N ASN A 359 8.98 12.69 20.69
CA ASN A 359 10.08 12.68 19.73
C ASN A 359 9.93 13.78 18.64
N SER A 360 8.70 14.16 18.30
CA SER A 360 8.44 15.23 17.33
C SER A 360 8.85 16.63 17.79
N GLU A 361 9.15 16.84 19.09
CA GLU A 361 9.64 18.14 19.55
C GLU A 361 11.04 18.48 19.02
N THR A 362 11.85 17.45 18.74
CA THR A 362 13.24 17.61 18.28
C THR A 362 13.46 17.22 16.83
N GLU A 363 12.51 16.53 16.20
CA GLU A 363 12.58 16.07 14.81
C GLU A 363 11.27 16.42 14.09
N ASP A 364 11.35 16.82 12.82
CA ASP A 364 10.20 17.25 12.02
C ASP A 364 9.81 16.20 10.95
N ASP A 365 10.73 15.28 10.63
CA ASP A 365 10.49 14.21 9.68
C ASP A 365 9.71 13.05 10.30
N ALA A 366 8.44 12.89 9.89
CA ALA A 366 7.56 11.85 10.39
C ALA A 366 8.12 10.42 10.28
N ILE A 367 8.92 10.12 9.25
CA ILE A 367 9.52 8.79 9.08
C ILE A 367 10.64 8.59 10.09
N LYS A 368 11.50 9.59 10.31
CA LYS A 368 12.53 9.51 11.36
C LYS A 368 11.95 9.42 12.77
N ILE A 369 10.87 10.15 13.05
CA ILE A 369 10.15 10.05 14.33
C ILE A 369 9.56 8.64 14.49
N LEU A 370 8.93 8.10 13.43
CA LEU A 370 8.41 6.73 13.44
C LEU A 370 9.51 5.69 13.67
N LYS A 371 10.64 5.79 12.96
CA LYS A 371 11.82 4.93 13.18
C LYS A 371 12.23 4.95 14.64
N THR A 372 12.53 6.13 15.18
CA THR A 372 12.94 6.30 16.58
C THR A 372 11.92 5.70 17.56
N THR A 373 10.62 5.92 17.31
CA THR A 373 9.55 5.45 18.21
C THR A 373 9.36 3.94 18.13
N ILE A 374 9.50 3.33 16.95
CA ILE A 374 9.39 1.89 16.72
C ILE A 374 10.63 1.16 17.25
N ASP A 375 11.82 1.72 17.02
CA ASP A 375 13.10 1.21 17.53
C ASP A 375 13.08 1.14 19.06
N ALA A 376 12.51 2.15 19.73
CA ALA A 376 12.31 2.15 21.19
C ALA A 376 11.36 1.04 21.70
N ASN A 377 10.61 0.40 20.80
CA ASN A 377 9.75 -0.75 21.09
C ASN A 377 10.34 -2.09 20.60
N GLY A 378 11.61 -2.12 20.20
CA GLY A 378 12.34 -3.34 19.86
C GLY A 378 12.05 -3.91 18.47
N SER A 379 11.64 -3.06 17.52
CA SER A 379 11.43 -3.42 16.11
C SER A 379 12.05 -2.35 15.21
N THR A 380 11.94 -2.47 13.89
CA THR A 380 12.35 -1.43 12.92
C THR A 380 11.15 -0.90 12.14
N PHE A 381 11.23 0.32 11.63
CA PHE A 381 10.16 0.85 10.77
C PHE A 381 9.91 -0.06 9.56
N GLU A 382 10.96 -0.55 8.92
CA GLU A 382 10.90 -1.43 7.76
C GLU A 382 10.17 -2.74 8.06
N GLU A 383 10.46 -3.37 9.21
CA GLU A 383 9.75 -4.56 9.67
C GLU A 383 8.27 -4.29 9.95
N GLU A 384 7.97 -3.21 10.66
CA GLU A 384 6.58 -2.84 10.96
C GLU A 384 5.79 -2.42 9.72
N PHE A 385 6.45 -1.77 8.78
CA PHE A 385 5.86 -1.40 7.51
C PHE A 385 5.50 -2.65 6.69
N LYS A 386 6.39 -3.65 6.64
CA LYS A 386 6.11 -4.96 6.02
C LYS A 386 4.93 -5.67 6.69
N ASN A 387 4.92 -5.72 8.02
CA ASN A 387 3.83 -6.34 8.80
C ASN A 387 2.48 -5.61 8.62
N TRP A 388 2.52 -4.28 8.56
CA TRP A 388 1.36 -3.47 8.28
C TRP A 388 0.80 -3.76 6.88
N LEU A 389 1.65 -3.73 5.84
CA LEU A 389 1.26 -4.05 4.46
C LEU A 389 0.64 -5.45 4.34
N ALA A 390 1.19 -6.44 5.03
CA ALA A 390 0.62 -7.77 5.13
C ALA A 390 -0.81 -7.76 5.72
N CYS A 391 -1.00 -7.03 6.82
CA CYS A 391 -2.30 -6.87 7.46
C CYS A 391 -3.32 -6.16 6.56
N MET A 392 -2.87 -5.16 5.80
CA MET A 392 -3.67 -4.45 4.80
C MET A 392 -4.17 -5.43 3.74
N TYR A 393 -3.27 -6.25 3.20
CA TYR A 393 -3.59 -7.18 2.12
C TYR A 393 -4.60 -8.26 2.54
N LEU A 394 -4.44 -8.79 3.76
CA LEU A 394 -5.36 -9.76 4.33
C LEU A 394 -6.68 -9.15 4.81
N LYS A 395 -6.86 -7.83 4.69
CA LYS A 395 -8.00 -7.06 5.23
C LYS A 395 -8.28 -7.33 6.71
N LYS A 396 -7.23 -7.67 7.47
CA LYS A 396 -7.38 -8.06 8.90
C LYS A 396 -7.44 -6.85 9.84
N ILE A 397 -7.27 -5.64 9.33
CA ILE A 397 -7.18 -4.40 10.12
C ILE A 397 -8.44 -4.12 10.96
N SER A 398 -9.62 -4.51 10.50
CA SER A 398 -10.85 -4.38 11.28
C SER A 398 -10.92 -5.29 12.53
N ARG A 399 -9.92 -6.17 12.76
CA ARG A 399 -9.90 -7.16 13.86
C ARG A 399 -8.57 -7.25 14.63
N ILE A 400 -7.63 -6.30 14.48
CA ILE A 400 -6.26 -6.41 15.05
C ILE A 400 -6.23 -6.02 16.54
N GLN A 401 -6.97 -6.74 17.37
CA GLN A 401 -6.69 -6.78 18.80
C GLN A 401 -6.23 -8.16 19.28
N LYS A 402 -6.21 -9.18 18.39
CA LYS A 402 -5.92 -10.58 18.80
C LYS A 402 -5.16 -11.45 17.79
N TYR A 403 -4.92 -11.01 16.54
CA TYR A 403 -4.39 -11.89 15.49
C TYR A 403 -3.37 -11.18 14.59
N MET A 404 -2.14 -11.02 15.07
CA MET A 404 -1.02 -10.88 14.14
C MET A 404 -0.59 -12.30 13.74
N PRO A 405 -0.59 -12.68 12.45
CA PRO A 405 0.08 -13.90 12.03
C PRO A 405 1.59 -13.70 12.23
N ASP A 406 2.28 -14.73 12.72
CA ASP A 406 3.74 -14.77 12.65
C ASP A 406 4.12 -14.74 11.16
N VAL A 407 4.83 -13.68 10.76
CA VAL A 407 5.40 -13.57 9.43
C VAL A 407 6.86 -13.98 9.54
N THR A 408 7.18 -15.20 9.12
CA THR A 408 8.56 -15.68 9.04
C THR A 408 9.06 -15.52 7.61
N LEU A 409 10.30 -15.04 7.45
CA LEU A 409 11.02 -15.20 6.18
C LEU A 409 11.07 -16.71 5.90
N ALA A 410 10.35 -17.16 4.87
CA ALA A 410 10.36 -18.58 4.55
C ALA A 410 11.58 -18.97 3.72
N GLY A 411 12.18 -18.00 3.05
CA GLY A 411 13.46 -18.17 2.39
C GLY A 411 13.82 -16.98 1.51
N THR A 412 15.01 -17.09 0.95
CA THR A 412 15.52 -16.23 -0.11
C THR A 412 15.65 -17.11 -1.34
N HIS A 413 15.09 -16.66 -2.46
CA HIS A 413 15.35 -17.25 -3.76
C HIS A 413 16.47 -16.50 -4.44
N ASN A 414 17.34 -17.25 -5.08
CA ASN A 414 18.23 -16.72 -6.09
C ASN A 414 17.41 -16.50 -7.38
N ALA A 415 16.87 -15.30 -7.54
CA ALA A 415 16.37 -14.84 -8.82
C ALA A 415 17.56 -14.38 -9.67
N TYR A 416 17.54 -14.71 -10.95
CA TYR A 416 18.52 -14.26 -11.91
C TYR A 416 17.87 -13.24 -12.83
N GLY A 417 18.44 -12.04 -12.89
CA GLY A 417 18.05 -10.98 -13.81
C GLY A 417 19.11 -10.82 -14.89
N VAL A 418 18.80 -9.99 -15.88
CA VAL A 418 19.74 -9.60 -16.93
C VAL A 418 20.15 -8.16 -16.65
N ASP A 419 21.45 -7.90 -16.52
CA ASP A 419 21.95 -6.53 -16.54
C ASP A 419 21.71 -5.97 -17.96
N PRO A 420 20.83 -4.97 -18.12
CA PRO A 420 20.45 -4.46 -19.45
C PRO A 420 21.64 -3.83 -20.20
N THR A 421 22.73 -3.54 -19.51
CA THR A 421 23.91 -2.86 -20.07
C THR A 421 24.82 -3.81 -20.81
N ASN A 422 24.90 -5.07 -20.40
CA ASN A 422 25.89 -6.04 -20.91
C ASN A 422 25.30 -7.44 -21.16
N ALA A 423 23.98 -7.63 -20.98
CA ALA A 423 23.28 -8.90 -21.14
C ALA A 423 23.84 -10.04 -20.27
N THR A 424 24.57 -9.73 -19.19
CA THR A 424 25.08 -10.74 -18.26
C THR A 424 23.98 -11.15 -17.28
N VAL A 425 23.98 -12.43 -16.94
CA VAL A 425 23.10 -12.98 -15.91
C VAL A 425 23.63 -12.52 -14.56
N VAL A 426 22.84 -11.70 -13.87
CA VAL A 426 23.16 -11.19 -12.53
C VAL A 426 22.24 -11.82 -11.50
N LEU A 427 22.79 -12.18 -10.35
CA LEU A 427 21.99 -12.64 -9.23
C LEU A 427 21.23 -11.44 -8.65
N THR A 428 19.91 -11.39 -8.87
CA THR A 428 19.06 -10.29 -8.42
C THR A 428 18.45 -10.52 -7.04
N GLY A 429 18.36 -11.79 -6.61
CA GLY A 429 17.79 -12.17 -5.31
C GLY A 429 16.29 -11.84 -5.19
N ALA A 430 15.55 -12.68 -4.50
CA ALA A 430 14.15 -12.42 -4.16
C ALA A 430 13.88 -12.98 -2.77
N ASN A 431 13.66 -12.11 -1.79
CA ASN A 431 13.12 -12.54 -0.51
C ASN A 431 11.63 -12.87 -0.67
N TYR A 432 11.14 -13.87 0.06
CA TYR A 432 9.69 -14.09 0.19
C TYR A 432 9.34 -14.48 1.62
N TYR A 433 8.16 -14.04 2.03
CA TYR A 433 7.68 -14.19 3.39
C TYR A 433 6.57 -15.22 3.39
N LYS A 434 6.63 -16.19 4.31
CA LYS A 434 5.52 -17.11 4.54
C LYS A 434 4.70 -16.56 5.67
N MET A 435 3.41 -16.42 5.38
CA MET A 435 2.42 -16.12 6.39
C MET A 435 1.72 -17.43 6.71
N GLU A 436 1.99 -17.98 7.89
CA GLU A 436 1.22 -19.12 8.40
C GLU A 436 -0.19 -18.61 8.74
N PRO A 437 -1.24 -19.04 8.02
CA PRO A 437 -2.59 -18.64 8.37
C PRO A 437 -3.01 -19.44 9.60
N GLY A 438 -3.44 -18.74 10.66
CA GLY A 438 -4.16 -19.38 11.75
C GLY A 438 -5.29 -20.27 11.21
N GLU A 439 -5.24 -21.55 11.61
CA GLU A 439 -6.25 -22.63 11.51
C GLU A 439 -6.85 -22.98 10.13
N LYS A 440 -6.47 -22.35 9.02
CA LYS A 440 -6.85 -22.83 7.67
C LYS A 440 -5.67 -22.80 6.69
N PRO A 441 -5.34 -23.91 6.00
CA PRO A 441 -4.19 -23.95 5.10
C PRO A 441 -4.37 -23.04 3.87
N GLY A 442 -3.30 -22.34 3.47
CA GLY A 442 -3.07 -22.02 2.05
C GLY A 442 -3.23 -20.56 1.61
N THR A 443 -2.63 -19.58 2.27
CA THR A 443 -2.42 -18.26 1.64
C THR A 443 -1.01 -17.75 1.96
N PHE A 444 -0.17 -17.66 0.92
CA PHE A 444 1.17 -17.09 0.98
C PHE A 444 1.13 -15.63 0.46
N ILE A 445 1.92 -14.74 1.06
CA ILE A 445 2.13 -13.37 0.55
C ILE A 445 3.63 -13.18 0.35
N GLY A 446 4.08 -13.24 -0.91
CA GLY A 446 5.46 -12.88 -1.26
C GLY A 446 5.62 -11.36 -1.34
N ILE A 447 6.65 -10.83 -0.68
CA ILE A 447 7.13 -9.44 -0.88
C ILE A 447 8.53 -9.57 -1.46
N LEU A 448 8.71 -9.23 -2.74
CA LEU A 448 10.02 -9.27 -3.39
C LEU A 448 10.87 -8.07 -2.95
N GLU A 449 12.00 -8.33 -2.31
CA GLU A 449 13.13 -7.40 -2.25
C GLU A 449 14.22 -7.96 -3.17
N THR A 450 14.59 -7.20 -4.21
CA THR A 450 15.75 -7.51 -5.06
C THR A 450 16.97 -6.78 -4.54
N THR A 451 18.10 -7.47 -4.41
CA THR A 451 19.38 -6.89 -3.97
C THR A 451 20.12 -6.12 -5.06
N ALA A 452 19.65 -6.20 -6.31
CA ALA A 452 20.13 -5.35 -7.38
C ALA A 452 19.43 -3.98 -7.32
N SER A 453 20.22 -2.92 -7.40
CA SER A 453 19.83 -1.52 -7.22
C SER A 453 18.96 -0.92 -8.35
N LYS A 454 17.89 -1.61 -8.76
CA LYS A 454 16.72 -1.14 -9.54
C LYS A 454 15.79 -2.33 -9.85
N PRO A 455 14.59 -2.43 -9.27
CA PRO A 455 13.57 -3.38 -9.71
C PRO A 455 12.63 -2.75 -10.75
N GLU A 456 12.54 -3.36 -11.93
CA GLU A 456 11.45 -3.16 -12.91
C GLU A 456 10.51 -4.38 -12.80
N GLY A 457 9.20 -4.16 -12.65
CA GLY A 457 8.26 -5.07 -11.98
C GLY A 457 7.61 -6.19 -12.82
N PHE A 458 6.65 -6.92 -12.20
CA PHE A 458 5.77 -7.91 -12.84
C PHE A 458 4.31 -7.81 -12.31
N LEU A 459 3.33 -8.39 -13.02
CA LEU A 459 1.89 -8.34 -12.65
C LEU A 459 1.17 -9.67 -12.96
N LEU A 460 0.33 -10.18 -12.04
CA LEU A 460 -0.69 -11.22 -12.32
C LEU A 460 -1.98 -10.99 -11.49
N LYS A 461 -3.14 -11.23 -12.10
CA LYS A 461 -4.48 -11.19 -11.47
C LYS A 461 -5.16 -12.57 -11.50
N ASN A 462 -6.01 -12.86 -10.51
CA ASN A 462 -7.17 -13.74 -10.68
C ASN A 462 -8.38 -13.22 -9.88
N LYS A 463 -9.55 -13.15 -10.54
CA LYS A 463 -10.85 -13.44 -9.93
C LYS A 463 -11.75 -14.10 -10.98
N SER A 464 -12.23 -15.31 -10.66
CA SER A 464 -13.46 -15.93 -11.20
C SER A 464 -14.51 -14.88 -11.60
N GLN A 465 -15.15 -14.94 -12.77
CA GLN A 465 -16.03 -16.05 -13.17
C GLN A 465 -16.13 -16.29 -14.70
N THR A 466 -15.03 -16.27 -15.45
CA THR A 466 -15.03 -16.85 -16.82
C THR A 466 -13.79 -17.69 -17.04
N PRO A 467 -13.91 -18.97 -17.47
CA PRO A 467 -12.76 -19.79 -17.80
C PRO A 467 -11.91 -19.10 -18.88
N ILE A 468 -10.63 -18.90 -18.60
CA ILE A 468 -9.66 -18.50 -19.62
C ILE A 468 -9.57 -19.66 -20.62
N LYS A 469 -9.97 -19.40 -21.86
CA LYS A 469 -9.72 -20.34 -22.95
C LYS A 469 -8.22 -20.33 -23.25
N PHE A 470 -7.53 -21.40 -22.85
CA PHE A 470 -6.20 -21.71 -23.40
C PHE A 470 -6.33 -21.90 -24.92
N ASN A 471 -5.39 -21.36 -25.70
CA ASN A 471 -5.25 -21.81 -27.08
C ASN A 471 -4.82 -23.28 -27.10
N ASP A 472 -5.11 -23.98 -28.19
CA ASP A 472 -5.03 -25.45 -28.23
C ASP A 472 -3.59 -25.99 -28.09
N ALA A 473 -2.57 -25.15 -28.33
CA ALA A 473 -1.17 -25.47 -28.08
C ALA A 473 -0.82 -25.62 -26.58
N GLY A 474 -1.38 -24.77 -25.70
CA GLY A 474 -1.13 -24.84 -24.26
C GLY A 474 -1.84 -26.03 -23.58
N ARG A 475 -2.98 -26.47 -24.12
CA ARG A 475 -3.71 -27.65 -23.63
C ARG A 475 -2.96 -28.95 -23.90
N GLY A 476 -2.22 -29.05 -25.00
CA GLY A 476 -1.41 -30.23 -25.33
C GLY A 476 -0.25 -30.47 -24.37
N ALA A 477 0.39 -29.40 -23.90
CA ALA A 477 1.45 -29.49 -22.90
C ALA A 477 0.89 -29.91 -21.54
N VAL A 478 -0.17 -29.25 -21.05
CA VAL A 478 -0.77 -29.53 -19.73
C VAL A 478 -1.42 -30.93 -19.65
N ALA A 479 -2.00 -31.43 -20.73
CA ALA A 479 -2.60 -32.76 -20.78
C ALA A 479 -1.58 -33.91 -20.67
N LYS A 480 -0.30 -33.68 -21.04
CA LYS A 480 0.78 -34.67 -20.86
C LYS A 480 1.20 -34.87 -19.39
N PHE A 481 0.81 -33.98 -18.47
CA PHE A 481 1.33 -33.97 -17.11
C PHE A 481 0.60 -34.83 -16.07
N GLY A 482 -0.48 -35.56 -16.42
CA GLY A 482 -1.00 -36.70 -15.65
C GLY A 482 -1.33 -36.52 -14.16
N GLN A 483 -1.16 -35.34 -13.56
CA GLN A 483 -1.40 -35.05 -12.16
C GLN A 483 -1.97 -33.64 -12.00
N SER A 484 -2.98 -33.55 -11.15
CA SER A 484 -3.65 -32.32 -10.78
C SER A 484 -2.70 -31.42 -9.99
N ALA A 485 -2.14 -30.41 -10.67
CA ALA A 485 -1.40 -29.34 -9.99
C ALA A 485 -2.33 -28.66 -8.97
N LYS A 486 -2.05 -28.89 -7.68
CA LYS A 486 -2.67 -28.15 -6.58
C LYS A 486 -2.18 -26.71 -6.66
N THR A 487 -3.14 -25.80 -6.58
CA THR A 487 -3.04 -24.35 -6.86
C THR A 487 -1.87 -23.67 -6.13
N VAL A 488 -1.10 -22.85 -6.85
CA VAL A 488 -0.16 -21.86 -6.29
C VAL A 488 -0.69 -20.46 -6.64
N GLY A 489 -0.82 -19.59 -5.64
CA GLY A 489 -1.28 -18.21 -5.80
C GLY A 489 -0.13 -17.22 -5.64
N PHE A 490 -0.08 -16.19 -6.49
CA PHE A 490 0.91 -15.11 -6.44
C PHE A 490 0.22 -13.75 -6.57
N ILE A 491 0.77 -12.73 -5.93
CA ILE A 491 0.38 -11.32 -6.11
C ILE A 491 1.67 -10.51 -6.31
N VAL A 492 1.66 -9.63 -7.31
CA VAL A 492 2.77 -8.70 -7.62
C VAL A 492 2.20 -7.31 -7.89
N THR A 493 2.94 -6.26 -7.49
CA THR A 493 2.65 -4.84 -7.75
C THR A 493 3.79 -4.23 -8.58
N ASP A 494 3.47 -3.36 -9.56
CA ASP A 494 4.39 -2.88 -10.61
C ASP A 494 4.66 -1.35 -10.59
N CYS A 495 5.87 -0.92 -10.95
CA CYS A 495 6.20 0.46 -11.34
C CYS A 495 7.13 0.54 -12.58
N THR A 496 6.50 0.86 -13.72
CA THR A 496 6.91 1.76 -14.82
C THR A 496 8.17 1.45 -15.67
N TYR A 497 7.95 1.07 -16.94
CA TYR A 497 8.88 1.30 -18.07
C TYR A 497 8.29 2.34 -19.03
N ALA A 498 9.09 3.31 -19.47
CA ALA A 498 8.71 4.33 -20.45
C ALA A 498 9.26 3.93 -21.84
N GLY A 499 8.37 3.51 -22.74
CA GLY A 499 8.69 3.18 -24.14
C GLY A 499 7.45 3.36 -25.03
N GLU A 500 7.67 3.66 -26.31
CA GLU A 500 6.79 4.34 -27.28
C GLU A 500 5.43 3.69 -27.64
N ASP A 501 5.00 2.62 -26.96
CA ASP A 501 3.66 2.04 -27.18
C ASP A 501 2.89 1.87 -25.86
N ALA A 502 2.30 2.98 -25.40
CA ALA A 502 1.50 3.06 -24.18
C ALA A 502 0.14 2.35 -24.26
N THR A 503 -0.14 1.56 -25.30
CA THR A 503 -1.45 0.92 -25.51
C THR A 503 -1.48 -0.59 -25.30
N ALA A 504 -0.33 -1.27 -25.25
CA ALA A 504 -0.26 -2.71 -25.00
C ALA A 504 -0.42 -3.06 -23.52
N ARG A 505 -1.64 -3.39 -23.08
CA ARG A 505 -1.99 -3.70 -21.67
C ARG A 505 -1.71 -5.14 -21.20
N ALA A 506 -0.89 -5.92 -21.89
CA ALA A 506 -0.60 -7.29 -21.46
C ALA A 506 0.76 -7.77 -21.96
N TYR A 507 1.74 -7.83 -21.05
CA TYR A 507 2.98 -8.58 -21.27
C TYR A 507 2.88 -9.92 -20.54
N LYS A 508 3.21 -11.00 -21.24
CA LYS A 508 3.30 -12.36 -20.69
C LYS A 508 4.75 -12.62 -20.32
N TYR A 509 4.99 -12.95 -19.06
CA TYR A 509 6.26 -13.57 -18.66
C TYR A 509 5.97 -14.97 -18.12
N SER A 510 6.75 -15.93 -18.61
CA SER A 510 6.72 -17.32 -18.17
C SER A 510 7.88 -17.52 -17.19
N ALA A 511 7.61 -17.97 -15.97
CA ALA A 511 8.66 -18.55 -15.14
C ALA A 511 9.12 -19.82 -15.84
N ILE A 512 10.39 -19.88 -16.18
CA ILE A 512 10.93 -20.95 -17.00
C ILE A 512 11.66 -21.91 -16.06
N VAL A 513 11.09 -23.10 -15.87
CA VAL A 513 11.77 -24.19 -15.14
C VAL A 513 12.60 -24.96 -16.16
N PRO A 514 13.93 -25.03 -16.00
CA PRO A 514 14.78 -25.83 -16.88
C PRO A 514 14.28 -27.27 -16.90
N TYR A 515 14.13 -27.82 -18.09
CA TYR A 515 13.65 -29.18 -18.33
C TYR A 515 14.57 -29.83 -19.35
N VAL A 516 15.05 -31.04 -19.02
CA VAL A 516 15.85 -31.86 -19.92
C VAL A 516 15.10 -33.14 -20.25
N ASN A 517 14.99 -33.46 -21.53
CA ASN A 517 14.35 -34.66 -22.06
C ASN A 517 15.29 -35.37 -23.00
N ILE A 518 15.44 -36.69 -22.86
CA ILE A 518 16.19 -37.48 -23.84
C ILE A 518 15.15 -37.93 -24.86
N THR A 519 15.31 -37.50 -26.11
CA THR A 519 14.37 -37.80 -27.19
C THR A 519 14.79 -39.03 -27.98
N ASP A 520 16.10 -39.25 -28.15
CA ASP A 520 16.64 -40.41 -28.85
C ASP A 520 18.03 -40.81 -28.31
N ILE A 521 18.39 -42.08 -28.49
CA ILE A 521 19.75 -42.58 -28.24
C ILE A 521 20.14 -43.54 -29.36
N THR A 522 21.18 -43.20 -30.09
CA THR A 522 21.77 -44.05 -31.13
C THR A 522 23.17 -44.50 -30.69
N ALA A 523 23.53 -45.73 -31.05
CA ALA A 523 24.85 -46.26 -30.76
C ALA A 523 25.35 -47.05 -31.97
N GLU A 524 26.63 -46.89 -32.29
CA GLU A 524 27.28 -47.70 -33.32
C GLU A 524 27.42 -49.14 -32.82
N SER A 525 26.74 -50.07 -33.49
CA SER A 525 26.70 -51.49 -33.14
C SER A 525 26.36 -52.35 -34.37
N PRO A 526 26.99 -53.52 -34.57
CA PRO A 526 28.04 -54.10 -33.73
C PRO A 526 29.39 -53.41 -33.92
N ILE A 527 30.23 -53.44 -32.90
CA ILE A 527 31.65 -53.07 -32.98
C ILE A 527 32.53 -54.30 -32.74
N PHE A 528 33.82 -54.22 -33.07
CA PHE A 528 34.80 -55.26 -32.77
C PHE A 528 35.55 -54.94 -31.47
N SER A 529 35.96 -55.97 -30.71
CA SER A 529 36.75 -55.80 -29.49
C SER A 529 38.06 -55.06 -29.77
N GLY A 530 38.44 -54.12 -28.89
CA GLY A 530 39.55 -53.20 -29.12
C GLY A 530 39.19 -51.99 -30.00
N GLY A 531 37.93 -51.87 -30.43
CA GLY A 531 37.37 -50.70 -31.11
C GLY A 531 36.59 -49.77 -30.18
N TYR A 532 36.29 -48.56 -30.68
CA TYR A 532 35.39 -47.61 -30.02
C TYR A 532 33.99 -47.67 -30.65
N SER A 533 32.97 -47.36 -29.85
CA SER A 533 31.60 -47.11 -30.29
C SER A 533 31.23 -45.68 -29.92
N GLN A 534 30.65 -44.96 -30.87
CA GLN A 534 30.01 -43.67 -30.61
C GLN A 534 28.58 -43.88 -30.13
N ILE A 535 28.20 -43.22 -29.04
CA ILE A 535 26.83 -43.16 -28.52
C ILE A 535 26.36 -41.71 -28.56
N ASP A 536 25.40 -41.40 -29.43
CA ASP A 536 24.78 -40.09 -29.53
C ASP A 536 23.46 -40.06 -28.76
N ILE A 537 23.30 -39.06 -27.91
CA ILE A 537 22.09 -38.80 -27.14
C ILE A 537 21.48 -37.51 -27.66
N THR A 538 20.31 -37.62 -28.28
CA THR A 538 19.50 -36.46 -28.65
C THR A 538 18.64 -36.05 -27.47
N TYR A 539 18.64 -34.77 -27.14
CA TYR A 539 17.88 -34.23 -26.01
C TYR A 539 17.26 -32.87 -26.32
N ASP A 540 16.12 -32.61 -25.68
CA ASP A 540 15.55 -31.27 -25.57
C ASP A 540 15.95 -30.70 -24.22
N LEU A 541 16.75 -29.64 -24.22
CA LEU A 541 16.98 -28.82 -23.04
C LEU A 541 16.20 -27.52 -23.23
N LEU A 542 14.99 -27.52 -22.70
CA LEU A 542 14.07 -26.41 -22.78
C LEU A 542 14.02 -25.68 -21.47
N GLY A 543 13.70 -24.40 -21.58
CA GLY A 543 13.39 -23.63 -20.41
C GLY A 543 14.58 -22.92 -19.74
N THR A 544 15.63 -22.70 -20.52
CA THR A 544 16.83 -21.92 -20.20
C THR A 544 17.08 -20.90 -21.31
N TYR A 545 17.93 -19.89 -21.09
CA TYR A 545 18.19 -18.90 -22.14
C TYR A 545 18.99 -19.57 -23.29
N PRO A 546 18.61 -19.36 -24.58
CA PRO A 546 19.07 -20.15 -25.72
C PRO A 546 20.55 -19.99 -26.12
N THR A 547 21.36 -19.29 -25.33
CA THR A 547 22.71 -18.86 -25.75
C THR A 547 23.84 -19.27 -24.82
N GLN A 548 23.55 -19.87 -23.65
CA GLN A 548 24.60 -20.35 -22.75
C GLN A 548 24.37 -21.83 -22.37
N PRO A 549 25.42 -22.66 -22.46
CA PRO A 549 25.36 -24.03 -21.97
C PRO A 549 24.92 -24.10 -20.50
N PHE A 550 24.04 -25.03 -20.17
CA PHE A 550 23.44 -25.17 -18.83
C PHE A 550 23.98 -26.42 -18.11
N PRO A 551 24.33 -26.32 -16.82
CA PRO A 551 24.85 -27.47 -16.08
C PRO A 551 23.75 -28.53 -15.87
N VAL A 552 24.00 -29.74 -16.33
CA VAL A 552 23.15 -30.93 -16.16
C VAL A 552 23.99 -32.05 -15.56
N TYR A 553 23.49 -32.66 -14.49
CA TYR A 553 24.09 -33.85 -13.91
C TYR A 553 23.73 -35.07 -14.76
N ILE A 554 24.74 -35.77 -15.25
CA ILE A 554 24.58 -36.96 -16.07
C ILE A 554 25.15 -38.15 -15.31
N LYS A 555 24.34 -39.21 -15.19
CA LYS A 555 24.77 -40.52 -14.68
C LYS A 555 24.65 -41.56 -15.79
N VAL A 556 25.74 -42.28 -16.05
CA VAL A 556 25.81 -43.40 -16.99
C VAL A 556 26.08 -44.68 -16.20
N THR A 557 25.16 -45.64 -16.28
CA THR A 557 25.32 -46.97 -15.67
C THR A 557 25.39 -48.02 -16.76
N GLU A 558 26.48 -48.78 -16.77
CA GLU A 558 26.68 -49.93 -17.63
C GLU A 558 26.22 -51.23 -16.95
N LYS A 559 25.71 -52.18 -17.72
CA LYS A 559 25.56 -53.58 -17.30
C LYS A 559 26.22 -54.49 -18.33
N GLY A 560 27.36 -55.07 -17.94
CA GLY A 560 28.18 -56.04 -18.69
C GLY A 560 28.73 -57.14 -17.77
N PRO A 561 29.61 -58.03 -18.26
CA PRO A 561 30.19 -59.12 -17.47
C PRO A 561 31.07 -58.65 -16.30
N ASP A 562 31.65 -57.45 -16.36
CA ASP A 562 32.45 -56.83 -15.29
C ASP A 562 31.95 -55.39 -15.05
N VAL A 563 31.24 -55.11 -13.93
CA VAL A 563 30.49 -53.83 -13.76
C VAL A 563 31.06 -52.94 -12.65
N ALA A 564 31.38 -51.69 -13.02
CA ALA A 564 31.38 -50.52 -12.14
C ALA A 564 30.53 -49.38 -12.76
N ASP A 565 30.05 -48.43 -11.94
CA ASP A 565 29.42 -47.18 -12.43
C ASP A 565 30.44 -46.44 -13.31
N TYR A 566 30.11 -46.23 -14.59
CA TYR A 566 31.13 -45.88 -15.60
C TYR A 566 31.48 -44.39 -15.58
N VAL A 567 30.48 -43.49 -15.55
CA VAL A 567 30.69 -42.04 -15.46
C VAL A 567 29.50 -41.35 -14.79
N SER A 568 29.79 -40.47 -13.81
CA SER A 568 28.83 -39.51 -13.28
C SER A 568 29.47 -38.14 -13.08
N GLY A 569 28.85 -37.08 -13.58
CA GLY A 569 29.39 -35.72 -13.47
C GLY A 569 28.43 -34.64 -13.96
N THR A 570 28.80 -33.38 -13.76
CA THR A 570 28.05 -32.22 -14.28
C THR A 570 28.63 -31.80 -15.62
N TYR A 571 27.77 -31.70 -16.63
CA TYR A 571 28.12 -31.31 -17.99
C TYR A 571 27.32 -30.07 -18.40
N ASN A 572 27.97 -29.15 -19.11
CA ASN A 572 27.31 -27.97 -19.66
C ASN A 572 26.68 -28.33 -21.01
N LEU A 573 25.36 -28.56 -21.01
CA LEU A 573 24.60 -28.94 -22.21
C LEU A 573 24.10 -27.71 -22.97
N ASN A 574 24.12 -27.77 -24.30
CA ASN A 574 23.55 -26.72 -25.13
C ASN A 574 22.04 -26.64 -24.94
N VAL A 575 21.51 -25.42 -24.96
CA VAL A 575 20.08 -25.16 -24.80
C VAL A 575 19.39 -25.22 -26.15
N GLY A 576 18.27 -25.95 -26.24
CA GLY A 576 17.51 -26.09 -27.49
C GLY A 576 16.78 -27.42 -27.59
N GLU A 577 15.99 -27.56 -28.64
CA GLU A 577 15.43 -28.85 -29.08
C GLU A 577 16.47 -29.59 -29.92
N ASP A 578 16.38 -30.92 -29.93
CA ASP A 578 17.22 -31.81 -30.76
C ASP A 578 18.74 -31.59 -30.61
N GLN A 579 19.20 -31.21 -29.42
CA GLN A 579 20.63 -31.08 -29.14
C GLN A 579 21.26 -32.46 -29.02
N ILE A 580 22.50 -32.61 -29.49
CA ILE A 580 23.20 -33.90 -29.49
C ILE A 580 24.38 -33.84 -28.52
N MET A 581 24.46 -34.84 -27.65
CA MET A 581 25.64 -35.10 -26.82
C MET A 581 26.21 -36.47 -27.19
N THR A 582 27.51 -36.49 -27.49
CA THR A 582 28.22 -37.70 -27.91
C THR A 582 29.08 -38.24 -26.78
N PHE A 583 28.96 -39.54 -26.51
CA PHE A 583 29.83 -40.31 -25.63
C PHE A 583 30.62 -41.34 -26.44
N TYR A 584 31.89 -41.53 -26.08
CA TYR A 584 32.73 -42.57 -26.69
C TYR A 584 32.94 -43.71 -25.71
N PHE A 585 32.57 -44.92 -26.12
CA PHE A 585 32.78 -46.16 -25.38
C PHE A 585 33.93 -46.93 -26.02
N ASN A 586 34.93 -47.34 -25.22
CA ASN A 586 36.05 -48.16 -25.69
C ASN A 586 35.99 -49.56 -25.06
N THR A 587 36.25 -50.60 -25.85
CA THR A 587 36.26 -51.98 -25.37
C THR A 587 37.69 -52.49 -25.24
N ALA A 588 37.98 -53.25 -24.19
CA ALA A 588 39.23 -54.01 -24.14
C ALA A 588 39.20 -55.15 -25.19
N TYR A 589 40.37 -55.60 -25.62
CA TYR A 589 40.50 -56.60 -26.68
C TYR A 589 39.91 -57.98 -26.32
N ASP A 590 39.62 -58.23 -25.05
CA ASP A 590 39.10 -59.50 -24.51
C ASP A 590 37.60 -59.47 -24.18
N THR A 591 36.89 -58.37 -24.43
CA THR A 591 35.53 -58.18 -23.91
C THR A 591 34.47 -58.31 -25.02
N VAL A 592 34.10 -59.53 -25.39
CA VAL A 592 33.03 -59.84 -26.36
C VAL A 592 31.70 -60.02 -25.65
N GLY A 593 30.62 -59.40 -26.15
CA GLY A 593 29.31 -59.51 -25.49
C GLY A 593 28.31 -58.43 -25.85
N ASN A 594 27.18 -58.42 -25.14
CA ASN A 594 26.16 -57.38 -25.26
C ASN A 594 26.23 -56.45 -24.05
N TYR A 595 26.57 -55.19 -24.30
CA TYR A 595 26.64 -54.14 -23.28
C TYR A 595 25.34 -53.36 -23.27
N ARG A 596 24.87 -52.97 -22.08
CA ARG A 596 23.67 -52.13 -21.93
C ARG A 596 24.00 -50.89 -21.13
N PHE A 597 23.68 -49.73 -21.69
CA PHE A 597 23.88 -48.44 -21.05
C PHE A 597 22.55 -47.85 -20.61
N THR A 598 22.54 -47.22 -19.44
CA THR A 598 21.44 -46.39 -18.95
C THR A 598 21.96 -44.99 -18.67
N PHE A 599 21.31 -44.00 -19.26
CA PHE A 599 21.62 -42.59 -19.09
C PHE A 599 20.54 -41.95 -18.23
N GLN A 600 20.95 -41.09 -17.31
CA GLN A 600 20.04 -40.27 -16.52
C GLN A 600 20.53 -38.82 -16.52
N PHE A 601 19.72 -37.92 -17.07
CA PHE A 601 19.98 -36.49 -17.09
C PHE A 601 19.13 -35.84 -16.00
N ALA A 602 19.72 -34.97 -15.18
CA ALA A 602 19.04 -34.25 -14.12
C ALA A 602 19.57 -32.82 -14.04
N VAL A 603 18.66 -31.85 -14.06
CA VAL A 603 19.01 -30.46 -13.72
C VAL A 603 19.40 -30.41 -12.23
N PRO A 604 20.51 -29.75 -11.84
CA PRO A 604 20.88 -29.56 -10.45
C PRO A 604 19.69 -29.03 -9.63
N PRO A 605 19.51 -29.52 -8.39
CA PRO A 605 18.46 -28.98 -7.55
C PRO A 605 18.79 -27.51 -7.24
N ASP A 606 17.77 -26.66 -7.27
CA ASP A 606 17.88 -25.33 -6.68
C ASP A 606 17.82 -25.42 -5.14
N ASP A 607 17.95 -24.29 -4.46
CA ASP A 607 17.91 -24.17 -2.99
C ASP A 607 16.58 -24.67 -2.36
N TRP A 608 15.63 -25.11 -3.19
CA TRP A 608 14.30 -25.60 -2.82
C TRP A 608 14.13 -27.10 -2.86
N GLU A 609 15.19 -27.84 -3.21
CA GLU A 609 15.12 -29.29 -3.41
C GLU A 609 13.97 -29.69 -4.36
N MET A 610 13.60 -28.81 -5.29
CA MET A 610 12.47 -29.05 -6.18
C MET A 610 12.67 -30.36 -6.95
N PRO A 611 11.60 -31.11 -7.26
CA PRO A 611 11.72 -32.40 -7.91
C PRO A 611 12.50 -32.24 -9.22
N GLN A 612 13.71 -32.78 -9.25
CA GLN A 612 14.53 -32.79 -10.45
C GLN A 612 13.74 -33.45 -11.56
N VAL A 613 13.56 -32.75 -12.68
CA VAL A 613 13.09 -33.44 -13.86
C VAL A 613 14.23 -34.34 -14.34
N LYS A 614 14.01 -35.64 -14.14
CA LYS A 614 14.95 -36.69 -14.50
C LYS A 614 14.50 -37.30 -15.81
N SER A 615 15.29 -37.10 -16.86
CA SER A 615 15.12 -37.89 -18.08
C SER A 615 15.99 -39.15 -18.00
N LYS A 616 15.51 -40.25 -18.57
CA LYS A 616 16.24 -41.51 -18.64
C LYS A 616 16.13 -42.11 -20.03
N GLY A 617 17.25 -42.61 -20.54
CA GLY A 617 17.30 -43.39 -21.78
C GLY A 617 18.20 -44.61 -21.65
N ARG A 618 18.08 -45.54 -22.58
CA ARG A 618 18.89 -46.78 -22.61
C ARG A 618 19.28 -47.14 -24.03
N CYS A 619 20.46 -47.70 -24.21
CA CYS A 619 20.88 -48.32 -25.46
C CYS A 619 21.68 -49.61 -25.19
N ALA A 620 21.99 -50.35 -26.24
CA ALA A 620 22.82 -51.54 -26.17
C ALA A 620 23.83 -51.58 -27.32
N VAL A 621 25.04 -52.07 -27.05
CA VAL A 621 26.11 -52.22 -28.03
C VAL A 621 26.55 -53.69 -28.05
N GLN A 622 26.56 -54.30 -29.23
CA GLN A 622 27.07 -55.66 -29.42
C GLN A 622 28.55 -55.58 -29.82
N VAL A 623 29.42 -56.19 -29.01
CA VAL A 623 30.86 -56.30 -29.30
C VAL A 623 31.14 -57.71 -29.78
N LYS A 624 31.77 -57.82 -30.96
CA LYS A 624 32.14 -59.09 -31.61
C LYS A 624 33.65 -59.27 -31.61
N GLU A 625 34.08 -60.51 -31.78
CA GLU A 625 35.49 -60.80 -32.06
C GLU A 625 35.90 -60.14 -33.39
N PRO A 626 37.12 -59.57 -33.48
CA PRO A 626 37.62 -59.02 -34.74
C PRO A 626 37.74 -60.16 -35.77
N PRO A 627 37.48 -59.91 -37.05
CA PRO A 627 37.71 -60.94 -38.08
C PRO A 627 39.18 -61.34 -38.10
N GLU A 628 39.50 -62.64 -38.29
CA GLU A 628 40.87 -63.17 -38.29
C GLU A 628 41.83 -62.46 -39.27
N SER A 629 41.30 -61.78 -40.29
CA SER A 629 42.06 -60.98 -41.26
C SER A 629 42.44 -59.57 -40.77
N ALA A 630 41.83 -59.08 -39.68
CA ALA A 630 42.26 -57.87 -39.01
C ALA A 630 43.50 -58.20 -38.17
N ALA A 631 44.68 -57.97 -38.74
CA ALA A 631 45.91 -57.98 -37.96
C ALA A 631 45.72 -57.11 -36.69
N PRO A 632 46.37 -57.43 -35.55
CA PRO A 632 46.38 -56.58 -34.36
C PRO A 632 47.09 -55.26 -34.71
N GLY A 633 46.37 -54.41 -35.44
CA GLY A 633 46.79 -53.08 -35.83
C GLY A 633 46.75 -52.22 -34.59
N THR A 634 47.83 -51.48 -34.40
CA THR A 634 47.93 -50.34 -33.49
C THR A 634 46.57 -49.66 -33.34
N ALA A 635 45.93 -49.83 -32.18
CA ALA A 635 44.72 -49.12 -31.83
C ALA A 635 44.91 -47.65 -32.20
N GLY A 636 44.05 -47.12 -33.08
CA GLY A 636 44.16 -45.73 -33.52
C GLY A 636 44.13 -44.83 -32.30
N THR A 637 45.23 -44.13 -32.04
CA THR A 637 45.38 -43.22 -30.90
C THR A 637 44.61 -41.91 -31.07
N ASP A 638 43.91 -41.74 -32.19
CA ASP A 638 43.25 -40.50 -32.59
C ASP A 638 41.78 -40.49 -32.17
N ALA A 639 41.49 -40.78 -30.90
CA ALA A 639 40.20 -40.41 -30.35
C ALA A 639 40.16 -38.87 -30.23
N PRO A 640 39.13 -38.18 -30.74
CA PRO A 640 39.01 -36.74 -30.57
C PRO A 640 38.94 -36.39 -29.07
N GLU A 641 39.44 -35.21 -28.70
CA GLU A 641 39.46 -34.64 -27.33
C GLU A 641 38.04 -34.27 -26.84
N ALA A 642 37.09 -35.20 -26.98
CA ALA A 642 35.75 -35.15 -26.42
C ALA A 642 35.73 -35.92 -25.09
N ALA A 643 34.59 -35.92 -24.38
CA ALA A 643 34.42 -36.62 -23.11
C ALA A 643 34.60 -38.15 -23.28
N LEU A 644 35.86 -38.60 -23.26
CA LEU A 644 36.22 -40.00 -23.30
C LEU A 644 35.70 -40.67 -22.04
N LEU A 645 34.84 -41.68 -22.21
CA LEU A 645 34.60 -42.61 -21.13
C LEU A 645 35.89 -43.43 -20.96
N PRO A 646 36.49 -43.51 -19.76
CA PRO A 646 37.73 -44.28 -19.56
C PRO A 646 37.53 -45.76 -19.94
N ALA A 647 38.59 -46.47 -20.35
CA ALA A 647 38.49 -47.90 -20.68
C ALA A 647 38.08 -48.75 -19.45
N PRO A 648 37.38 -49.90 -19.65
CA PRO A 648 37.04 -50.81 -18.57
C PRO A 648 38.32 -51.30 -17.89
N ARG A 649 38.25 -51.57 -16.58
CA ARG A 649 39.32 -52.29 -15.88
C ARG A 649 39.03 -53.77 -15.84
#